data_AF-A0A7K6UV64-F1
#
_entry.id   AF-A0A7K6UV64-F1
#
_cell.length_a   1.000
_cell.length_b   1.000
_cell.length_c   1.000
_cell.angle_alpha   90.00
_cell.angle_beta   90.00
_cell.angle_gamma   90.00
#
_symmetry.space_group_name_H-M   'P 1'
#
loop_
_entity.id
_entity.type
_entity.pdbx_description
1 polymer ?
#
loop_
_entity_poly.entity_id
_entity_poly.type
_entity_poly.pdbx_seq_one_letter_code
_entity_poly.pdbx_strand_id
1 'polypeptide(L)'
;PLVLQIEPLRGPLEGGTLLTIRGRNLGRRFSDILGAIRVGSVLCAPLPDRYVVSEIVVCQTGEAQEAFSDVVTVNVSREGRSRERYSYVLPVVQSIAPPNGPKAGGTRVTIRGSRLDVGSELRVLVNSSKLCTDLSRTDSTISCTMPAAELTTAVPVCVQFENKSCASHNITFKYEKNPVISDINPKKSQISGGRIITLEGRGFGLVQNVSMAVRGIGREHTRCKVHTDTVITCPSPAASNVTVGSKPAPVDFYLNGRLYTDERAALDEEVYPEEALHVSKFSLGYYADPQFSTAKKEKWIKHHPGEPLTLVIHKEPDSLGLESNEYQVKIGLISCEIQIVSDKVIHCSINESLSSSERQLPVTIQVGKFNYTIAMLHLGGGETAIIVSIVICSILLVLSVVALFVFCTKSRRAERYWQKTLLQMEEMESQIREEIRKGFAELQTDMTDLTKELNRSQGIPFLEYKHFVTRTFFPKCSSLYEECYILPSQQLSSQVGSQVQETHPLLVGEWKIPENCRPNMEEGISLFSTLLNNKHFLIVFVHALEQQKDFAVRDRCNLASLLTIALHGKLEYYTSIMKDLLVDLIDASASKNPKLMLRRTESVVEKMLTNWMSICMYSYLRETVGEPFFLLICAIKQQINKGSIDAITGKARYTLNEEWLLRENIEAKPRNLNVSFQGCGMDSLSVRAMDTDTLSQVKEKILEAFCKNVPYSQWPRVEDVDLEWFATSTDSYILRDLDDTSVVEDGRKKLNTLAHYKIPEGASLAMSLTDKKDTTLSRVKDLDTEKYFHLVLPTDESVEHKKSHRQSHRKKVLPEIYLTRLLSTKGTLQKFLDDLFKAILSIRDDKPPVAVKYFFDFLEEQAEKRGITDPDTLHIWKTNSLPLRFWVNILKNPQFVFDIDKTDHIDACLSVIAQAFIDACSLSDLQLGKDSPTNKLLYAKEIPEYRKIVQRYYKQIHDMPPLSEQEMNAHLAEESRKYRNEFNTNVAMAEIYKYAKRYRSQIVAALDANPTTKRTQLQHKFEQVIALMEDNIYESCSEA
;
A
#
# COMPACT_ATOMS: atom_id res chain seq x y z
N PRO A 1 1.96 7.19 -29.66
CA PRO A 1 2.53 6.57 -28.45
C PRO A 1 3.41 7.62 -27.76
N LEU A 2 3.34 7.73 -26.43
CA LEU A 2 4.21 8.59 -25.62
C LEU A 2 5.01 7.70 -24.68
N VAL A 3 6.33 7.66 -24.83
CA VAL A 3 7.22 6.92 -23.92
C VAL A 3 7.64 7.87 -22.80
N LEU A 4 7.28 7.53 -21.57
CA LEU A 4 7.58 8.33 -20.38
C LEU A 4 8.92 7.93 -19.75
N GLN A 5 9.20 6.64 -19.68
CA GLN A 5 10.38 6.09 -19.01
C GLN A 5 10.78 4.74 -19.61
N ILE A 6 12.09 4.45 -19.61
CA ILE A 6 12.64 3.14 -19.97
C ILE A 6 13.58 2.62 -18.88
N GLU A 7 13.51 1.32 -18.58
CA GLU A 7 14.36 0.68 -17.58
C GLU A 7 14.64 -0.79 -17.92
N PRO A 8 15.88 -1.28 -17.85
CA PRO A 8 17.13 -0.57 -17.55
C PRO A 8 17.64 0.28 -18.73
N LEU A 9 18.58 1.20 -18.47
CA LEU A 9 19.15 2.11 -19.48
C LEU A 9 20.29 1.49 -20.31
N ARG A 10 20.79 0.32 -19.92
CA ARG A 10 21.96 -0.33 -20.54
C ARG A 10 21.73 -1.83 -20.71
N GLY A 11 22.22 -2.41 -21.80
CA GLY A 11 22.18 -3.85 -22.08
C GLY A 11 23.46 -4.37 -22.73
N PRO A 12 23.71 -5.69 -22.67
CA PRO A 12 24.88 -6.31 -23.28
C PRO A 12 24.72 -6.36 -24.81
N LEU A 13 25.84 -6.43 -25.54
CA LEU A 13 25.82 -6.54 -27.01
C LEU A 13 25.05 -7.77 -27.50
N GLU A 14 25.11 -8.88 -26.76
CA GLU A 14 24.45 -10.14 -27.09
C GLU A 14 22.91 -10.05 -27.00
N GLY A 15 22.37 -8.92 -26.54
CA GLY A 15 20.95 -8.70 -26.31
C GLY A 15 20.40 -9.58 -25.18
N GLY A 16 19.08 -9.76 -25.17
CA GLY A 16 18.37 -10.57 -24.18
C GLY A 16 17.85 -9.79 -22.98
N THR A 17 18.22 -8.51 -22.82
CA THR A 17 17.73 -7.65 -21.74
C THR A 17 16.24 -7.41 -21.86
N LEU A 18 15.53 -7.63 -20.75
CA LEU A 18 14.12 -7.29 -20.56
C LEU A 18 13.99 -5.79 -20.30
N LEU A 19 13.80 -5.04 -21.39
CA LEU A 19 13.58 -3.61 -21.39
C LEU A 19 12.11 -3.31 -21.08
N THR A 20 11.86 -2.65 -19.96
CA THR A 20 10.54 -2.14 -19.56
C THR A 20 10.35 -0.73 -20.09
N ILE A 21 9.31 -0.52 -20.88
CA ILE A 21 8.93 0.75 -21.50
C ILE A 21 7.60 1.16 -20.89
N ARG A 22 7.57 2.27 -20.15
CA ARG A 22 6.36 2.84 -19.56
C ARG A 22 5.92 4.07 -20.34
N GLY A 23 4.63 4.20 -20.59
CA GLY A 23 4.11 5.24 -21.45
C GLY A 23 2.60 5.31 -21.53
N ARG A 24 2.11 6.04 -22.53
CA ARG A 24 0.69 6.12 -22.88
C ARG A 24 0.52 5.79 -24.35
N ASN A 25 -0.57 5.12 -24.72
CA ASN A 25 -0.87 4.72 -26.10
C ASN A 25 0.22 3.83 -26.73
N LEU A 26 0.85 2.95 -25.94
CA LEU A 26 1.88 1.99 -26.38
C LEU A 26 1.32 0.76 -27.12
N GLY A 27 0.27 0.95 -27.93
CA GLY A 27 -0.47 -0.14 -28.58
C GLY A 27 -1.80 -0.42 -27.91
N ARG A 28 -2.80 -0.82 -28.71
CA ARG A 28 -4.12 -1.23 -28.20
C ARG A 28 -4.19 -2.75 -28.01
N ARG A 29 -3.34 -3.47 -28.72
CA ARG A 29 -3.22 -4.93 -28.75
C ARG A 29 -1.76 -5.32 -28.83
N PHE A 30 -1.44 -6.53 -28.37
CA PHE A 30 -0.07 -7.04 -28.45
C PHE A 30 0.42 -7.16 -29.91
N SER A 31 -0.48 -7.47 -30.85
CA SER A 31 -0.17 -7.48 -32.29
C SER A 31 0.35 -6.13 -32.80
N ASP A 32 -0.11 -5.03 -32.22
CA ASP A 32 0.24 -3.69 -32.68
C ASP A 32 1.69 -3.31 -32.29
N ILE A 33 2.27 -4.02 -31.31
CA ILE A 33 3.66 -3.81 -30.87
C ILE A 33 4.63 -4.87 -31.40
N LEU A 34 4.13 -5.95 -32.04
CA LEU A 34 4.97 -6.96 -32.67
C LEU A 34 5.82 -6.32 -33.78
N GLY A 35 7.13 -6.31 -33.60
CA GLY A 35 8.07 -5.69 -34.53
C GLY A 35 8.06 -4.14 -34.55
N ALA A 36 7.25 -3.50 -33.70
CA ALA A 36 7.09 -2.05 -33.63
C ALA A 36 8.16 -1.35 -32.76
N ILE A 37 8.86 -2.12 -31.92
CA ILE A 37 9.77 -1.57 -30.91
C ILE A 37 11.21 -1.78 -31.37
N ARG A 38 11.96 -0.69 -31.44
CA ARG A 38 13.36 -0.69 -31.86
C ARG A 38 14.21 0.22 -30.99
N VAL A 39 15.46 -0.17 -30.79
CA VAL A 39 16.51 0.67 -30.25
C VAL A 39 17.48 0.98 -31.39
N GLY A 40 17.37 2.16 -31.98
CA GLY A 40 18.05 2.46 -33.24
C GLY A 40 17.71 1.43 -34.33
N SER A 41 18.71 0.67 -34.80
CA SER A 41 18.54 -0.39 -35.79
C SER A 41 18.17 -1.77 -35.21
N VAL A 42 18.26 -1.95 -33.88
CA VAL A 42 18.07 -3.24 -33.22
C VAL A 42 16.62 -3.45 -32.81
N LEU A 43 16.06 -4.62 -33.12
CA LEU A 43 14.69 -4.98 -32.79
C LEU A 43 14.55 -5.36 -31.31
N CYS A 44 13.46 -4.93 -30.66
CA CYS A 44 13.08 -5.40 -29.32
C CYS A 44 11.78 -6.20 -29.41
N ALA A 45 11.83 -7.49 -29.10
CA ALA A 45 10.69 -8.40 -29.20
C ALA A 45 9.81 -8.29 -27.93
N PRO A 46 8.58 -7.76 -28.00
CA PRO A 46 7.73 -7.62 -26.83
C PRO A 46 7.32 -9.00 -26.26
N LEU A 47 7.12 -9.08 -24.95
CA LEU A 47 6.69 -10.30 -24.25
C LEU A 47 5.18 -10.27 -23.97
N PRO A 48 4.40 -11.29 -24.39
CA PRO A 48 2.95 -11.29 -24.23
C PRO A 48 2.50 -11.20 -22.77
N ASP A 49 3.14 -11.99 -21.89
CA ASP A 49 2.74 -12.15 -20.49
C ASP A 49 3.04 -10.91 -19.61
N ARG A 50 3.81 -9.96 -20.16
CA ARG A 50 4.27 -8.74 -19.45
C ARG A 50 3.87 -7.46 -20.17
N TYR A 51 2.92 -7.54 -21.08
CA TYR A 51 2.34 -6.38 -21.75
C TYR A 51 1.07 -5.91 -21.02
N VAL A 52 1.06 -4.65 -20.60
CA VAL A 52 -0.13 -3.97 -20.06
C VAL A 52 -0.61 -2.99 -21.11
N VAL A 53 -1.84 -3.20 -21.57
CA VAL A 53 -2.44 -2.47 -22.70
C VAL A 53 -2.27 -0.97 -22.54
N SER A 54 -1.67 -0.32 -23.56
CA SER A 54 -1.47 1.13 -23.64
C SER A 54 -0.50 1.75 -22.62
N GLU A 55 -0.07 1.02 -21.59
CA GLU A 55 0.65 1.58 -20.43
C GLU A 55 2.09 1.07 -20.30
N ILE A 56 2.31 -0.25 -20.41
CA ILE A 56 3.61 -0.87 -20.14
C ILE A 56 3.89 -1.94 -21.18
N VAL A 57 5.08 -1.87 -21.79
CA VAL A 57 5.61 -2.95 -22.62
C VAL A 57 6.92 -3.43 -22.05
N VAL A 58 7.04 -4.73 -21.77
CA VAL A 58 8.34 -5.37 -21.54
C VAL A 58 8.74 -6.06 -22.84
N CYS A 59 9.91 -5.73 -23.37
CA CYS A 59 10.45 -6.34 -24.58
C CYS A 59 11.87 -6.87 -24.35
N GLN A 60 12.18 -7.98 -25.01
CA GLN A 60 13.50 -8.57 -25.03
C GLN A 60 14.32 -7.94 -26.16
N THR A 61 15.42 -7.29 -25.81
CA THR A 61 16.32 -6.64 -26.77
C THR A 61 17.04 -7.65 -27.67
N GLY A 62 17.20 -7.34 -28.95
CA GLY A 62 18.00 -8.12 -29.89
C GLY A 62 19.51 -7.87 -29.75
N GLU A 63 20.28 -8.64 -30.52
CA GLU A 63 21.74 -8.54 -30.60
C GLU A 63 22.19 -7.28 -31.37
N ALA A 64 23.23 -6.62 -30.86
CA ALA A 64 23.87 -5.45 -31.45
C ALA A 64 25.28 -5.80 -31.93
N GLN A 65 25.61 -5.39 -33.16
CA GLN A 65 26.94 -5.63 -33.77
C GLN A 65 28.07 -4.85 -33.08
N GLU A 66 27.76 -3.65 -32.58
CA GLU A 66 28.73 -2.75 -31.95
C GLU A 66 28.10 -2.01 -30.77
N ALA A 67 28.93 -1.39 -29.94
CA ALA A 67 28.45 -0.59 -28.81
C ALA A 67 27.93 0.76 -29.30
N PHE A 68 26.65 1.04 -29.08
CA PHE A 68 26.01 2.29 -29.45
C PHE A 68 24.95 2.71 -28.42
N SER A 69 24.50 3.96 -28.53
CA SER A 69 23.46 4.52 -27.66
C SER A 69 22.41 5.26 -28.49
N ASP A 70 21.16 4.83 -28.40
CA ASP A 70 20.07 5.42 -29.16
C ASP A 70 18.76 5.45 -28.35
N VAL A 71 17.77 6.18 -28.85
CA VAL A 71 16.44 6.23 -28.25
C VAL A 71 15.64 4.97 -28.57
N VAL A 72 14.73 4.61 -27.67
CA VAL A 72 13.77 3.55 -27.87
C VAL A 72 12.59 4.13 -28.64
N THR A 73 12.32 3.55 -29.81
CA THR A 73 11.24 3.94 -30.70
C THR A 73 10.12 2.89 -30.65
N VAL A 74 8.88 3.36 -30.57
CA VAL A 74 7.68 2.52 -30.54
C VAL A 74 6.76 2.99 -31.65
N ASN A 75 6.66 2.23 -32.74
CA ASN A 75 5.93 2.59 -33.95
C ASN A 75 4.64 1.77 -34.12
N VAL A 76 3.56 2.23 -33.49
CA VAL A 76 2.26 1.54 -33.50
C VAL A 76 1.25 2.21 -34.45
N SER A 77 1.32 3.54 -34.58
CA SER A 77 0.39 4.35 -35.38
C SER A 77 1.02 5.70 -35.74
N ARG A 78 1.68 6.31 -34.76
CA ARG A 78 2.69 7.35 -34.91
C ARG A 78 3.94 6.90 -34.17
N GLU A 79 5.10 7.41 -34.56
CA GLU A 79 6.34 7.12 -33.86
C GLU A 79 6.33 7.78 -32.46
N GLY A 80 6.58 7.00 -31.41
CA GLY A 80 6.84 7.49 -30.06
C GLY A 80 8.29 7.25 -29.71
N ARG A 81 8.98 8.26 -29.17
CA ARG A 81 10.41 8.19 -28.83
C ARG A 81 10.59 8.36 -27.31
N SER A 82 11.49 7.58 -26.71
CA SER A 82 11.92 7.79 -25.33
C SER A 82 12.71 9.08 -25.17
N ARG A 83 12.62 9.71 -23.99
CA ARG A 83 13.49 10.84 -23.60
C ARG A 83 14.90 10.36 -23.28
N GLU A 84 14.99 9.22 -22.64
CA GLU A 84 16.24 8.56 -22.25
C GLU A 84 16.80 7.72 -23.40
N ARG A 85 18.11 7.54 -23.44
CA ARG A 85 18.79 6.68 -24.43
C ARG A 85 19.12 5.32 -23.80
N TYR A 86 18.85 4.26 -24.54
CA TYR A 86 19.30 2.92 -24.21
C TYR A 86 20.67 2.67 -24.83
N SER A 87 21.60 2.13 -24.05
CA SER A 87 22.99 1.92 -24.50
C SER A 87 23.37 0.45 -24.49
N TYR A 88 23.81 -0.04 -25.65
CA TYR A 88 24.45 -1.35 -25.80
C TYR A 88 25.93 -1.24 -25.41
N VAL A 89 26.33 -1.99 -24.38
CA VAL A 89 27.67 -1.88 -23.77
C VAL A 89 28.30 -3.25 -23.51
N LEU A 90 29.63 -3.28 -23.50
CA LEU A 90 30.41 -4.43 -23.05
C LEU A 90 30.78 -4.26 -21.56
N PRO A 91 30.22 -5.07 -20.63
CA PRO A 91 30.65 -5.08 -19.24
C PRO A 91 32.07 -5.63 -19.12
N VAL A 92 32.89 -5.04 -18.26
CA VAL A 92 34.25 -5.52 -18.00
C VAL A 92 34.39 -5.82 -16.52
N VAL A 93 34.69 -7.08 -16.20
CA VAL A 93 34.98 -7.54 -14.84
C VAL A 93 36.50 -7.57 -14.65
N GLN A 94 37.01 -6.88 -13.62
CA GLN A 94 38.45 -6.67 -13.42
C GLN A 94 39.01 -7.45 -12.24
N SER A 95 38.36 -7.39 -11.07
CA SER A 95 38.91 -7.97 -9.84
C SER A 95 37.83 -8.36 -8.83
N ILE A 96 38.17 -9.25 -7.90
CA ILE A 96 37.32 -9.64 -6.78
C ILE A 96 38.06 -9.41 -5.46
N ALA A 97 37.37 -8.83 -4.47
CA ALA A 97 37.94 -8.58 -3.14
C ALA A 97 36.91 -8.86 -2.02
N PRO A 98 37.26 -9.57 -0.94
CA PRO A 98 38.54 -10.28 -0.73
C PRO A 98 38.69 -11.49 -1.68
N PRO A 99 39.93 -11.95 -1.95
CA PRO A 99 40.18 -13.07 -2.86
C PRO A 99 39.95 -14.46 -2.22
N ASN A 100 39.81 -14.53 -0.90
CA ASN A 100 39.68 -15.76 -0.14
C ASN A 100 38.68 -15.65 1.02
N GLY A 101 38.20 -16.79 1.52
CA GLY A 101 37.28 -16.87 2.67
C GLY A 101 37.01 -18.31 3.13
N PRO A 102 36.24 -18.52 4.22
CA PRO A 102 36.02 -19.83 4.80
C PRO A 102 35.19 -20.77 3.91
N LYS A 103 35.50 -22.07 3.98
CA LYS A 103 34.75 -23.17 3.34
C LYS A 103 33.24 -23.14 3.68
N ALA A 104 32.86 -22.73 4.89
CA ALA A 104 31.47 -22.61 5.33
C ALA A 104 30.65 -21.55 4.56
N GLY A 105 31.30 -20.69 3.76
CA GLY A 105 30.66 -19.60 3.02
C GLY A 105 30.32 -18.40 3.90
N GLY A 106 29.53 -17.47 3.37
CA GLY A 106 29.13 -16.23 4.05
C GLY A 106 30.04 -15.03 3.79
N THR A 107 31.17 -15.20 3.10
CA THR A 107 32.06 -14.10 2.72
C THR A 107 31.37 -13.17 1.72
N ARG A 108 31.19 -11.90 2.10
CA ARG A 108 30.69 -10.86 1.19
C ARG A 108 31.84 -10.37 0.32
N VAL A 109 31.77 -10.67 -0.97
CA VAL A 109 32.75 -10.24 -1.97
C VAL A 109 32.26 -9.02 -2.73
N THR A 110 33.20 -8.17 -3.14
CA THR A 110 32.99 -7.05 -4.06
C THR A 110 33.78 -7.32 -5.33
N ILE A 111 33.07 -7.52 -6.43
CA ILE A 111 33.61 -7.64 -7.78
C ILE A 111 33.64 -6.24 -8.38
N ARG A 112 34.82 -5.76 -8.79
CA ARG A 112 35.02 -4.44 -9.40
C ARG A 112 35.19 -4.55 -10.91
N GLY A 113 34.73 -3.53 -11.61
CA GLY A 113 34.77 -3.47 -13.05
C GLY A 113 34.21 -2.17 -13.61
N SER A 114 33.80 -2.19 -14.86
CA SER A 114 33.16 -1.05 -15.53
C SER A 114 31.93 -1.49 -16.29
N ARG A 115 30.87 -0.67 -16.25
CA ARG A 115 29.57 -0.92 -16.91
C ARG A 115 28.91 -2.22 -16.43
N LEU A 116 28.97 -2.46 -15.13
CA LEU A 116 28.41 -3.65 -14.47
C LEU A 116 26.90 -3.53 -14.17
N ASP A 117 26.33 -2.34 -14.37
CA ASP A 117 24.89 -2.05 -14.30
C ASP A 117 24.12 -2.48 -15.56
N VAL A 118 24.72 -3.34 -16.38
CA VAL A 118 24.17 -3.78 -17.66
C VAL A 118 23.08 -4.85 -17.49
N GLY A 119 22.03 -4.77 -18.29
CA GLY A 119 20.96 -5.76 -18.34
C GLY A 119 19.96 -5.70 -17.19
N SER A 120 18.88 -6.46 -17.32
CA SER A 120 17.83 -6.71 -16.32
C SER A 120 18.15 -7.88 -15.39
N GLU A 121 18.86 -8.90 -15.85
CA GLU A 121 19.20 -10.09 -15.05
C GLU A 121 20.71 -10.21 -14.83
N LEU A 122 21.10 -10.51 -13.59
CA LEU A 122 22.49 -10.74 -13.20
C LEU A 122 22.58 -11.99 -12.33
N ARG A 123 23.50 -12.89 -12.67
CA ARG A 123 23.88 -14.06 -11.87
C ARG A 123 25.38 -14.11 -11.69
N VAL A 124 25.82 -14.50 -10.50
CA VAL A 124 27.23 -14.78 -10.21
C VAL A 124 27.33 -16.24 -9.82
N LEU A 125 27.95 -17.04 -10.69
CA LEU A 125 28.15 -18.47 -10.52
C LEU A 125 29.55 -18.74 -9.97
N VAL A 126 29.61 -19.63 -8.98
CA VAL A 126 30.82 -20.08 -8.31
C VAL A 126 31.01 -21.56 -8.64
N ASN A 127 32.15 -21.89 -9.23
CA ASN A 127 32.46 -23.25 -9.72
C ASN A 127 31.37 -23.80 -10.66
N SER A 128 30.85 -22.95 -11.56
CA SER A 128 29.86 -23.27 -12.60
C SER A 128 28.44 -23.64 -12.16
N SER A 129 28.20 -23.98 -10.89
CA SER A 129 26.87 -24.45 -10.44
C SER A 129 26.30 -23.72 -9.22
N LYS A 130 27.13 -23.23 -8.29
CA LYS A 130 26.64 -22.61 -7.05
C LYS A 130 26.41 -21.11 -7.25
N LEU A 131 25.27 -20.60 -6.80
CA LEU A 131 24.93 -19.18 -6.94
C LEU A 131 25.44 -18.34 -5.74
N CYS A 132 25.93 -17.14 -6.02
CA CYS A 132 26.19 -16.12 -5.01
C CYS A 132 24.86 -15.47 -4.57
N THR A 133 24.63 -15.28 -3.26
CA THR A 133 23.39 -14.70 -2.71
C THR A 133 23.55 -13.21 -2.35
N ASP A 134 22.49 -12.53 -1.91
CA ASP A 134 22.49 -11.10 -1.51
C ASP A 134 23.11 -10.15 -2.53
N LEU A 135 22.77 -10.37 -3.80
CA LEU A 135 23.38 -9.67 -4.91
C LEU A 135 22.91 -8.21 -4.97
N SER A 136 23.86 -7.29 -5.09
CA SER A 136 23.64 -5.86 -5.33
C SER A 136 24.67 -5.35 -6.32
N ARG A 137 24.33 -4.34 -7.12
CA ARG A 137 25.23 -3.83 -8.17
C ARG A 137 25.14 -2.31 -8.34
N THR A 138 26.24 -1.74 -8.80
CA THR A 138 26.39 -0.38 -9.33
C THR A 138 27.05 -0.46 -10.72
N ASP A 139 27.32 0.69 -11.33
CA ASP A 139 28.04 0.79 -12.61
C ASP A 139 29.46 0.20 -12.58
N SER A 140 30.07 0.12 -11.40
CA SER A 140 31.49 -0.21 -11.19
C SER A 140 31.72 -1.36 -10.21
N THR A 141 30.68 -1.79 -9.48
CA THR A 141 30.81 -2.86 -8.47
C THR A 141 29.62 -3.80 -8.44
N ILE A 142 29.87 -5.08 -8.15
CA ILE A 142 28.85 -6.09 -7.82
C ILE A 142 29.23 -6.65 -6.45
N SER A 143 28.32 -6.60 -5.49
CA SER A 143 28.51 -7.19 -4.16
C SER A 143 27.60 -8.39 -3.97
N CYS A 144 28.13 -9.51 -3.50
CA CYS A 144 27.36 -10.73 -3.25
C CYS A 144 28.02 -11.60 -2.16
N THR A 145 27.28 -12.57 -1.61
CA THR A 145 27.71 -13.46 -0.53
C THR A 145 28.06 -14.85 -1.09
N MET A 146 29.30 -15.30 -0.87
CA MET A 146 29.78 -16.58 -1.38
C MET A 146 29.11 -17.78 -0.68
N PRO A 147 28.71 -18.83 -1.44
CA PRO A 147 28.10 -20.04 -0.90
C PRO A 147 29.13 -20.92 -0.19
N ALA A 148 28.65 -21.96 0.52
CA ALA A 148 29.51 -22.97 1.13
C ALA A 148 30.13 -23.91 0.07
N ALA A 149 31.36 -24.33 0.31
CA ALA A 149 32.12 -25.26 -0.53
C ALA A 149 32.48 -26.54 0.22
N GLU A 150 32.79 -27.62 -0.51
CA GLU A 150 33.23 -28.89 0.07
C GLU A 150 34.76 -28.99 0.17
N LEU A 151 35.46 -28.34 -0.75
CA LEU A 151 36.91 -28.40 -0.87
C LEU A 151 37.53 -27.02 -0.60
N THR A 152 38.73 -27.01 -0.03
CA THR A 152 39.53 -25.80 0.20
C THR A 152 40.40 -25.49 -1.01
N THR A 153 39.75 -25.09 -2.10
CA THR A 153 40.39 -24.87 -3.41
C THR A 153 40.03 -23.51 -3.99
N ALA A 154 40.85 -23.04 -4.93
CA ALA A 154 40.52 -21.87 -5.75
C ALA A 154 39.50 -22.28 -6.81
N VAL A 155 38.37 -21.59 -6.85
CA VAL A 155 37.30 -21.84 -7.82
C VAL A 155 37.09 -20.63 -8.72
N PRO A 156 36.71 -20.83 -10.00
CA PRO A 156 36.38 -19.74 -10.90
C PRO A 156 35.05 -19.09 -10.50
N VAL A 157 34.98 -17.77 -10.66
CA VAL A 157 33.76 -16.97 -10.47
C VAL A 157 33.33 -16.42 -11.83
N CYS A 158 32.14 -16.79 -12.26
CA CYS A 158 31.57 -16.37 -13.54
C CYS A 158 30.44 -15.35 -13.30
N VAL A 159 30.55 -14.18 -13.90
CA VAL A 159 29.49 -13.14 -13.90
C VAL A 159 28.72 -13.25 -15.21
N GLN A 160 27.43 -13.56 -15.12
CA GLN A 160 26.53 -13.70 -16.26
C GLN A 160 25.47 -12.61 -16.25
N PHE A 161 25.29 -11.98 -17.41
CA PHE A 161 24.18 -11.07 -17.68
C PHE A 161 23.20 -11.77 -18.63
N GLU A 162 21.89 -11.65 -18.38
CA GLU A 162 20.82 -12.24 -19.24
C GLU A 162 20.94 -13.75 -19.50
N ASN A 163 21.53 -14.51 -18.57
CA ASN A 163 21.83 -15.96 -18.72
C ASN A 163 22.71 -16.28 -19.95
N LYS A 164 23.54 -15.32 -20.38
CA LYS A 164 24.51 -15.47 -21.48
C LYS A 164 25.87 -15.95 -20.98
N SER A 165 26.87 -15.83 -21.86
CA SER A 165 28.25 -16.22 -21.61
C SER A 165 28.86 -15.47 -20.41
N CYS A 166 29.90 -16.03 -19.82
CA CYS A 166 30.59 -15.38 -18.69
C CYS A 166 31.30 -14.12 -19.20
N ALA A 167 31.01 -12.96 -18.60
CA ALA A 167 31.65 -11.69 -18.96
C ALA A 167 33.17 -11.67 -18.69
N SER A 168 33.67 -12.58 -17.84
CA SER A 168 35.09 -12.85 -17.68
C SER A 168 35.29 -14.22 -17.03
N HIS A 169 36.34 -14.94 -17.44
CA HIS A 169 36.76 -16.22 -16.87
C HIS A 169 37.98 -16.10 -15.93
N ASN A 170 38.51 -14.90 -15.72
CA ASN A 170 39.83 -14.70 -15.09
C ASN A 170 39.80 -14.35 -13.60
N ILE A 171 38.63 -14.30 -12.96
CA ILE A 171 38.52 -14.07 -11.52
C ILE A 171 38.28 -15.38 -10.77
N THR A 172 39.05 -15.61 -9.72
CA THR A 172 38.96 -16.80 -8.87
C THR A 172 38.76 -16.40 -7.42
N PHE A 173 38.05 -17.24 -6.67
CA PHE A 173 37.86 -17.11 -5.24
C PHE A 173 38.37 -18.37 -4.55
N LYS A 174 39.21 -18.21 -3.52
CA LYS A 174 39.83 -19.33 -2.81
C LYS A 174 39.12 -19.64 -1.50
N TYR A 175 38.57 -20.84 -1.41
CA TYR A 175 38.04 -21.36 -0.15
C TYR A 175 39.18 -21.90 0.73
N GLU A 176 39.23 -21.45 1.97
CA GLU A 176 40.20 -21.86 2.99
C GLU A 176 39.51 -22.55 4.18
N LYS A 177 40.31 -23.14 5.07
CA LYS A 177 39.79 -23.84 6.25
C LYS A 177 38.97 -22.89 7.13
N ASN A 178 37.92 -23.40 7.74
CA ASN A 178 37.04 -22.59 8.58
C ASN A 178 37.80 -22.03 9.80
N PRO A 179 37.47 -20.79 10.25
CA PRO A 179 38.00 -20.23 11.47
C PRO A 179 37.59 -21.09 12.67
N VAL A 180 38.48 -21.24 13.65
CA VAL A 180 38.23 -22.03 14.87
C VAL A 180 38.42 -21.16 16.09
N ILE A 181 37.39 -21.11 16.95
CA ILE A 181 37.46 -20.47 18.27
C ILE A 181 37.89 -21.53 19.29
N SER A 182 39.04 -21.30 19.93
CA SER A 182 39.67 -22.21 20.89
C SER A 182 39.17 -21.96 22.31
N ASP A 183 39.24 -20.71 22.78
CA ASP A 183 38.75 -20.32 24.10
C ASP A 183 38.26 -18.86 24.12
N ILE A 184 37.52 -18.51 25.17
CA ILE A 184 37.14 -17.14 25.50
C ILE A 184 37.71 -16.75 26.86
N ASN A 185 38.31 -15.55 26.94
CA ASN A 185 38.87 -15.01 28.16
C ASN A 185 38.60 -13.50 28.26
N PRO A 186 38.12 -12.97 29.39
CA PRO A 186 37.72 -13.66 30.63
C PRO A 186 36.34 -14.34 30.52
N LYS A 187 36.10 -15.37 31.34
CA LYS A 187 34.82 -16.12 31.39
C LYS A 187 33.76 -15.47 32.29
N LYS A 188 34.02 -14.25 32.75
CA LYS A 188 33.19 -13.51 33.71
C LYS A 188 33.02 -12.07 33.26
N SER A 189 31.84 -11.48 33.43
CA SER A 189 31.55 -10.07 33.14
C SER A 189 30.71 -9.44 34.24
N GLN A 190 30.78 -8.12 34.38
CA GLN A 190 29.90 -7.34 35.24
C GLN A 190 28.52 -7.09 34.60
N ILE A 191 27.48 -6.85 35.42
CA ILE A 191 26.09 -6.60 34.98
C ILE A 191 25.95 -5.36 34.10
N SER A 192 26.73 -4.30 34.34
CA SER A 192 26.76 -3.11 33.49
C SER A 192 27.27 -3.38 32.07
N GLY A 193 27.91 -4.53 31.83
CA GLY A 193 28.43 -4.95 30.54
C GLY A 193 29.64 -4.14 30.05
N GLY A 194 30.05 -4.38 28.81
CA GLY A 194 31.16 -3.69 28.16
C GLY A 194 32.56 -4.17 28.55
N ARG A 195 32.68 -5.28 29.28
CA ARG A 195 33.96 -5.96 29.49
C ARG A 195 34.41 -6.56 28.17
N ILE A 196 35.69 -6.41 27.82
CA ILE A 196 36.20 -6.94 26.56
C ILE A 196 36.51 -8.43 26.73
N ILE A 197 35.77 -9.25 26.00
CA ILE A 197 35.97 -10.70 25.93
C ILE A 197 36.87 -10.97 24.72
N THR A 198 38.05 -11.51 24.98
CA THR A 198 39.03 -11.91 23.97
C THR A 198 38.76 -13.35 23.57
N LEU A 199 38.52 -13.56 22.28
CA LEU A 199 38.41 -14.86 21.65
C LEU A 199 39.77 -15.21 21.07
N GLU A 200 40.29 -16.35 21.46
CA GLU A 200 41.53 -16.90 20.92
C GLU A 200 41.22 -18.03 19.94
N GLY A 201 41.93 -18.04 18.81
CA GLY A 201 41.66 -19.00 17.76
C GLY A 201 42.63 -18.91 16.60
N ARG A 202 42.17 -19.33 15.42
CA ARG A 202 42.92 -19.32 14.16
C ARG A 202 41.98 -19.10 12.99
N GLY A 203 42.49 -18.51 11.90
CA GLY A 203 41.72 -18.27 10.68
C GLY A 203 40.77 -17.06 10.76
N PHE A 204 40.91 -16.19 11.77
CA PHE A 204 40.04 -15.02 11.93
C PHE A 204 40.28 -13.94 10.86
N GLY A 205 41.40 -13.97 10.15
CA GLY A 205 41.67 -13.08 9.02
C GLY A 205 40.70 -13.29 7.85
N LEU A 206 39.99 -14.43 7.81
CA LEU A 206 38.97 -14.74 6.81
C LEU A 206 37.58 -14.20 7.18
N VAL A 207 37.42 -13.59 8.37
CA VAL A 207 36.13 -13.16 8.90
C VAL A 207 35.98 -11.65 8.78
N GLN A 208 34.90 -11.21 8.12
CA GLN A 208 34.61 -9.80 7.85
C GLN A 208 33.70 -9.18 8.90
N ASN A 209 32.77 -9.96 9.46
CA ASN A 209 31.86 -9.50 10.50
C ASN A 209 31.70 -10.57 11.58
N VAL A 210 31.81 -10.17 12.84
CA VAL A 210 31.66 -11.04 14.00
C VAL A 210 30.70 -10.39 14.98
N SER A 211 29.73 -11.17 15.45
CA SER A 211 28.86 -10.73 16.53
C SER A 211 28.68 -11.81 17.59
N MET A 212 28.60 -11.38 18.84
CA MET A 212 28.38 -12.23 20.01
C MET A 212 26.97 -12.03 20.55
N ALA A 213 26.27 -13.12 20.81
CA ALA A 213 24.98 -13.15 21.49
C ALA A 213 25.07 -14.00 22.76
N VAL A 214 24.48 -13.52 23.86
CA VAL A 214 24.43 -14.26 25.13
C VAL A 214 22.98 -14.65 25.40
N ARG A 215 22.68 -15.94 25.44
CA ARG A 215 21.29 -16.41 25.58
C ARG A 215 20.70 -15.99 26.91
N GLY A 216 19.51 -15.40 26.87
CA GLY A 216 18.81 -14.89 28.06
C GLY A 216 19.34 -13.55 28.59
N ILE A 217 20.32 -12.92 27.94
CA ILE A 217 20.93 -11.65 28.37
C ILE A 217 20.99 -10.66 27.20
N GLY A 218 20.21 -9.57 27.30
CA GLY A 218 20.10 -8.58 26.23
C GLY A 218 19.27 -9.08 25.03
N ARG A 219 18.72 -8.14 24.24
CA ARG A 219 17.93 -8.45 23.03
C ARG A 219 18.72 -8.30 21.72
N GLU A 220 19.90 -7.68 21.75
CA GLU A 220 20.69 -7.33 20.56
C GLU A 220 22.07 -7.99 20.55
N HIS A 221 22.57 -8.32 19.35
CA HIS A 221 23.91 -8.89 19.17
C HIS A 221 24.99 -7.81 19.33
N THR A 222 26.03 -8.12 20.10
CA THR A 222 27.18 -7.22 20.29
C THR A 222 28.19 -7.38 19.15
N ARG A 223 28.53 -6.27 18.48
CA ARG A 223 29.54 -6.28 17.40
C ARG A 223 30.95 -6.45 17.96
N CYS A 224 31.70 -7.38 17.41
CA CYS A 224 33.08 -7.68 17.77
C CYS A 224 34.06 -7.07 16.77
N LYS A 225 35.33 -6.95 17.16
CA LYS A 225 36.43 -6.48 16.32
C LYS A 225 37.47 -7.58 16.13
N VAL A 226 37.79 -7.88 14.88
CA VAL A 226 38.89 -8.78 14.54
C VAL A 226 40.20 -7.97 14.62
N HIS A 227 41.17 -8.44 15.40
CA HIS A 227 42.47 -7.75 15.54
C HIS A 227 43.56 -8.42 14.72
N THR A 228 43.67 -9.74 14.84
CA THR A 228 44.66 -10.57 14.14
C THR A 228 43.98 -11.84 13.65
N ASP A 229 44.71 -12.68 12.92
CA ASP A 229 44.20 -14.01 12.52
C ASP A 229 43.89 -14.94 13.71
N THR A 230 44.35 -14.58 14.91
CA THR A 230 44.23 -15.40 16.13
C THR A 230 43.43 -14.74 17.24
N VAL A 231 43.11 -13.44 17.15
CA VAL A 231 42.47 -12.69 18.22
C VAL A 231 41.26 -11.87 17.71
N ILE A 232 40.10 -12.07 18.33
CA ILE A 232 38.89 -11.24 18.19
C ILE A 232 38.52 -10.68 19.57
N THR A 233 38.07 -9.42 19.62
CA THR A 233 37.57 -8.80 20.86
C THR A 233 36.07 -8.49 20.75
N CYS A 234 35.30 -8.91 21.75
CA CYS A 234 33.85 -8.71 21.81
C CYS A 234 33.49 -8.01 23.13
N PRO A 235 32.82 -6.84 23.11
CA PRO A 235 32.30 -6.25 24.34
C PRO A 235 31.11 -7.10 24.85
N SER A 236 31.07 -7.39 26.14
CA SER A 236 29.94 -8.09 26.76
C SER A 236 28.66 -7.24 26.74
N PRO A 237 27.47 -7.83 26.49
CA PRO A 237 26.21 -7.10 26.61
C PRO A 237 25.90 -6.77 28.08
N ALA A 238 25.04 -5.76 28.31
CA ALA A 238 24.57 -5.42 29.65
C ALA A 238 23.39 -6.31 30.06
N ALA A 239 23.32 -6.70 31.33
CA ALA A 239 22.32 -7.61 31.87
C ALA A 239 21.34 -6.88 32.80
N SER A 240 20.12 -6.57 32.32
CA SER A 240 19.13 -5.81 33.09
C SER A 240 18.32 -6.66 34.09
N ASN A 241 18.19 -7.98 33.87
CA ASN A 241 17.24 -8.86 34.58
C ASN A 241 17.90 -10.11 35.22
N VAL A 242 19.21 -10.11 35.47
CA VAL A 242 19.91 -11.30 36.00
C VAL A 242 20.05 -11.19 37.51
N THR A 243 19.60 -12.22 38.25
CA THR A 243 19.93 -12.41 39.66
C THR A 243 21.42 -12.66 39.82
N VAL A 244 22.07 -11.87 40.68
CA VAL A 244 23.51 -11.97 40.97
C VAL A 244 23.84 -13.41 41.43
N GLY A 245 24.71 -14.11 40.69
CA GLY A 245 25.14 -15.49 41.03
C GLY A 245 24.45 -16.62 40.26
N SER A 246 23.70 -16.34 39.19
CA SER A 246 23.11 -17.37 38.31
C SER A 246 24.17 -18.24 37.58
N LYS A 247 23.76 -19.43 37.12
CA LYS A 247 24.56 -20.34 36.29
C LYS A 247 25.13 -19.58 35.06
N PRO A 248 26.35 -19.93 34.57
CA PRO A 248 26.95 -19.30 33.39
C PRO A 248 25.99 -19.31 32.19
N ALA A 249 25.78 -18.14 31.56
CA ALA A 249 24.88 -18.00 30.43
C ALA A 249 25.56 -18.50 29.13
N PRO A 250 24.88 -19.29 28.28
CA PRO A 250 25.44 -19.77 27.01
C PRO A 250 25.75 -18.62 26.05
N VAL A 251 26.90 -18.69 25.36
CA VAL A 251 27.36 -17.69 24.40
C VAL A 251 27.43 -18.28 23.00
N ASP A 252 26.75 -17.63 22.05
CA ASP A 252 26.77 -17.95 20.64
C ASP A 252 27.54 -16.88 19.86
N PHE A 253 28.38 -17.33 18.94
CA PHE A 253 29.13 -16.47 18.03
C PHE A 253 28.61 -16.63 16.61
N TYR A 254 28.50 -15.51 15.89
CA TYR A 254 28.14 -15.48 14.49
C TYR A 254 29.30 -14.94 13.68
N LEU A 255 29.85 -15.76 12.79
CA LEU A 255 30.95 -15.40 11.88
C LEU A 255 30.36 -15.21 10.48
N ASN A 256 30.55 -14.02 9.91
CA ASN A 256 29.96 -13.63 8.62
C ASN A 256 28.43 -13.88 8.55
N GLY A 257 27.72 -13.70 9.67
CA GLY A 257 26.26 -13.91 9.76
C GLY A 257 25.80 -15.36 9.95
N ARG A 258 26.73 -16.33 10.02
CA ARG A 258 26.41 -17.75 10.29
C ARG A 258 26.79 -18.13 11.72
N LEU A 259 25.93 -18.93 12.36
CA LEU A 259 26.19 -19.47 13.70
C LEU A 259 27.43 -20.36 13.68
N TYR A 260 28.36 -20.13 14.60
CA TYR A 260 29.55 -20.95 14.76
C TYR A 260 29.18 -22.30 15.39
N THR A 261 29.45 -23.38 14.67
CA THR A 261 29.33 -24.76 15.16
C THR A 261 30.72 -25.41 15.17
N ASP A 262 31.03 -26.19 16.21
CA ASP A 262 32.31 -26.89 16.32
C ASP A 262 32.31 -28.11 15.38
N GLU A 263 33.28 -28.19 14.47
CA GLU A 263 33.40 -29.31 13.51
C GLU A 263 33.56 -30.68 14.20
N ARG A 264 33.93 -30.72 15.50
CA ARG A 264 34.01 -31.97 16.27
C ARG A 264 32.65 -32.59 16.63
N ALA A 265 31.56 -31.84 16.61
CA ALA A 265 30.23 -32.37 16.92
C ALA A 265 29.58 -33.09 15.73
N ALA A 266 30.10 -32.93 14.52
CA ALA A 266 29.53 -33.47 13.28
C ALA A 266 29.94 -34.93 12.97
N LEU A 267 30.70 -35.59 13.86
CA LEU A 267 31.11 -36.99 13.69
C LEU A 267 30.23 -38.00 14.46
N ASP A 268 29.25 -37.53 15.24
CA ASP A 268 28.37 -38.37 16.07
C ASP A 268 26.89 -38.36 15.60
N GLU A 269 26.58 -37.89 14.38
CA GLU A 269 25.20 -37.88 13.85
C GLU A 269 24.86 -39.17 13.07
N GLU A 270 24.70 -40.28 13.81
CA GLU A 270 23.85 -41.40 13.41
C GLU A 270 22.71 -41.61 14.44
N VAL A 271 21.99 -40.55 14.84
CA VAL A 271 20.76 -40.68 15.64
C VAL A 271 19.78 -39.55 15.30
N TYR A 272 18.57 -39.94 14.86
CA TYR A 272 17.29 -39.23 14.62
C TYR A 272 17.17 -37.69 14.83
N PRO A 273 16.55 -36.92 13.89
CA PRO A 273 16.31 -35.49 14.03
C PRO A 273 14.96 -35.19 14.72
N GLU A 274 14.90 -35.34 16.03
CA GLU A 274 13.89 -34.68 16.88
C GLU A 274 14.60 -34.02 18.07
N GLU A 275 14.48 -32.69 18.16
CA GLU A 275 14.81 -31.88 19.35
C GLU A 275 16.27 -31.91 19.87
N ALA A 276 17.26 -31.83 18.97
CA ALA A 276 18.65 -31.56 19.37
C ALA A 276 18.80 -30.13 19.90
N LEU A 277 18.70 -29.96 21.23
CA LEU A 277 18.97 -28.72 21.95
C LEU A 277 20.41 -28.25 21.65
N HIS A 278 20.58 -27.19 20.86
CA HIS A 278 21.91 -26.64 20.54
C HIS A 278 22.64 -26.22 21.83
N VAL A 279 23.62 -27.02 22.27
CA VAL A 279 24.47 -26.71 23.44
C VAL A 279 25.61 -25.79 23.01
N SER A 280 25.58 -24.53 23.45
CA SER A 280 26.67 -23.59 23.15
C SER A 280 27.96 -24.03 23.86
N LYS A 281 29.08 -24.10 23.11
CA LYS A 281 30.41 -24.49 23.63
C LYS A 281 30.94 -23.55 24.72
N PHE A 282 30.55 -22.29 24.69
CA PHE A 282 31.08 -21.24 25.56
C PHE A 282 30.00 -20.72 26.50
N SER A 283 30.40 -20.29 27.69
CA SER A 283 29.50 -19.67 28.66
C SER A 283 30.18 -18.50 29.38
N LEU A 284 29.37 -17.49 29.76
CA LEU A 284 29.83 -16.28 30.42
C LEU A 284 29.05 -16.06 31.72
N GLY A 285 29.75 -15.93 32.84
CA GLY A 285 29.15 -15.65 34.15
C GLY A 285 28.99 -14.14 34.40
N TYR A 286 27.81 -13.70 34.85
CA TYR A 286 27.56 -12.29 35.19
C TYR A 286 27.57 -12.06 36.71
N TYR A 287 28.35 -11.08 37.16
CA TYR A 287 28.51 -10.69 38.56
C TYR A 287 28.19 -9.22 38.80
N ALA A 288 27.95 -8.84 40.04
CA ALA A 288 27.68 -7.46 40.43
C ALA A 288 28.83 -6.52 40.04
N ASP A 289 28.50 -5.26 39.76
CA ASP A 289 29.48 -4.24 39.39
C ASP A 289 30.47 -3.97 40.56
N PRO A 290 31.77 -3.76 40.27
CA PRO A 290 32.78 -3.53 41.29
C PRO A 290 32.57 -2.20 42.02
N GLN A 291 32.81 -2.18 43.33
CA GLN A 291 32.69 -0.97 44.16
C GLN A 291 34.06 -0.44 44.57
N PHE A 292 34.21 0.89 44.54
CA PHE A 292 35.47 1.59 44.83
C PHE A 292 35.25 2.74 45.82
N SER A 293 36.24 2.99 46.67
CA SER A 293 36.26 4.11 47.61
C SER A 293 37.67 4.69 47.76
N THR A 294 37.80 5.92 48.24
CA THR A 294 39.10 6.53 48.54
C THR A 294 39.59 6.08 49.92
N ALA A 295 40.91 6.11 50.18
CA ALA A 295 41.50 5.65 51.44
C ALA A 295 40.90 6.26 52.73
N LYS A 296 40.36 7.48 52.66
CA LYS A 296 39.66 8.14 53.78
C LYS A 296 38.14 8.20 53.65
N LYS A 297 37.56 7.61 52.59
CA LYS A 297 36.14 7.78 52.18
C LYS A 297 35.70 9.25 52.02
N GLU A 298 36.66 10.17 51.85
CA GLU A 298 36.39 11.59 51.66
C GLU A 298 35.93 11.85 50.22
N LYS A 299 34.79 12.55 50.06
CA LYS A 299 34.27 12.96 48.75
C LYS A 299 35.04 14.14 48.13
N TRP A 300 35.89 14.81 48.89
CA TRP A 300 36.63 16.00 48.48
C TRP A 300 38.11 15.85 48.84
N ILE A 301 39.00 16.00 47.85
CA ILE A 301 40.45 15.90 48.03
C ILE A 301 41.05 17.27 47.70
N LYS A 302 41.73 17.90 48.65
CA LYS A 302 42.44 19.18 48.42
C LYS A 302 43.86 18.90 47.96
N HIS A 303 44.32 19.57 46.91
CA HIS A 303 45.65 19.37 46.33
C HIS A 303 46.26 20.72 45.93
N HIS A 304 47.57 20.88 46.14
CA HIS A 304 48.28 22.11 45.79
C HIS A 304 48.94 21.94 44.41
N PRO A 305 48.80 22.91 43.49
CA PRO A 305 49.46 22.86 42.19
C PRO A 305 50.98 22.77 42.34
N GLY A 306 51.60 21.74 41.74
CA GLY A 306 53.06 21.55 41.71
C GLY A 306 53.59 20.38 42.54
N GLU A 307 52.76 19.76 43.38
CA GLU A 307 53.09 18.49 44.05
C GLU A 307 52.66 17.29 43.18
N PRO A 308 53.41 16.18 43.14
CA PRO A 308 52.95 14.95 42.49
C PRO A 308 51.71 14.40 43.23
N LEU A 309 50.60 14.20 42.50
CA LEU A 309 49.37 13.64 43.07
C LEU A 309 49.38 12.11 42.93
N THR A 310 49.45 11.41 44.06
CA THR A 310 49.23 9.97 44.13
C THR A 310 47.97 9.66 44.94
N LEU A 311 46.94 9.14 44.28
CA LEU A 311 45.68 8.72 44.89
C LEU A 311 45.72 7.23 45.26
N VAL A 312 45.20 6.90 46.45
CA VAL A 312 45.02 5.51 46.91
C VAL A 312 43.54 5.17 46.88
N ILE A 313 43.16 4.22 46.02
CA ILE A 313 41.79 3.78 45.78
C ILE A 313 41.63 2.36 46.34
N HIS A 314 40.67 2.19 47.25
CA HIS A 314 40.30 0.90 47.80
C HIS A 314 39.18 0.26 46.98
N LYS A 315 39.37 -1.02 46.67
CA LYS A 315 38.42 -1.85 45.94
C LYS A 315 37.77 -2.84 46.91
N GLU A 316 36.44 -2.90 46.92
CA GLU A 316 35.70 -3.91 47.68
C GLU A 316 35.87 -5.30 47.03
N PRO A 317 35.84 -6.40 47.80
CA PRO A 317 36.04 -7.75 47.26
C PRO A 317 34.99 -8.10 46.20
N ASP A 318 35.45 -8.57 45.03
CA ASP A 318 34.59 -9.06 43.95
C ASP A 318 35.07 -10.40 43.38
N SER A 319 34.21 -11.02 42.58
CA SER A 319 34.47 -12.31 41.92
C SER A 319 34.85 -12.18 40.44
N LEU A 320 35.11 -10.95 39.95
CA LEU A 320 35.31 -10.65 38.53
C LEU A 320 36.73 -10.94 38.05
N GLY A 321 37.74 -10.87 38.92
CA GLY A 321 39.14 -11.10 38.56
C GLY A 321 39.59 -10.15 37.46
N LEU A 322 39.49 -8.84 37.72
CA LEU A 322 39.82 -7.78 36.76
C LEU A 322 41.33 -7.54 36.70
N GLU A 323 41.88 -7.40 35.49
CA GLU A 323 43.29 -7.11 35.22
C GLU A 323 43.63 -5.61 35.26
N SER A 324 44.91 -5.26 35.39
CA SER A 324 45.35 -3.86 35.55
C SER A 324 44.98 -2.96 34.37
N ASN A 325 44.94 -3.49 33.16
CA ASN A 325 44.56 -2.77 31.94
C ASN A 325 43.04 -2.55 31.79
N GLU A 326 42.21 -3.22 32.60
CA GLU A 326 40.74 -3.10 32.55
C GLU A 326 40.21 -1.92 33.37
N TYR A 327 41.06 -1.31 34.21
CA TYR A 327 40.73 -0.11 34.96
C TYR A 327 41.20 1.13 34.20
N GLN A 328 40.31 2.10 34.07
CA GLN A 328 40.70 3.44 33.65
C GLN A 328 40.27 4.45 34.71
N VAL A 329 41.25 5.09 35.34
CA VAL A 329 41.00 6.16 36.32
C VAL A 329 41.28 7.49 35.65
N LYS A 330 40.32 8.42 35.70
CA LYS A 330 40.47 9.77 35.16
C LYS A 330 40.25 10.80 36.26
N ILE A 331 41.00 11.89 36.18
CA ILE A 331 40.79 13.09 37.00
C ILE A 331 40.41 14.23 36.06
N GLY A 332 39.12 14.55 36.02
CA GLY A 332 38.53 15.41 34.99
C GLY A 332 38.67 14.79 33.60
N LEU A 333 39.61 15.31 32.81
CA LEU A 333 39.92 14.85 31.45
C LEU A 333 41.27 14.11 31.36
N ILE A 334 42.07 14.11 32.43
CA ILE A 334 43.42 13.54 32.43
C ILE A 334 43.34 12.07 32.86
N SER A 335 43.99 11.18 32.11
CA SER A 335 44.07 9.77 32.46
C SER A 335 45.22 9.55 33.45
N CYS A 336 44.94 8.82 34.53
CA CYS A 336 45.90 8.54 35.58
C CYS A 336 46.70 7.26 35.29
N GLU A 337 48.00 7.27 35.58
CA GLU A 337 48.81 6.06 35.53
C GLU A 337 48.54 5.22 36.78
N ILE A 338 48.09 3.98 36.59
CA ILE A 338 47.65 3.13 37.69
C ILE A 338 48.65 2.01 37.98
N GLN A 339 48.87 1.75 39.27
CA GLN A 339 49.67 0.65 39.78
C GLN A 339 48.84 -0.12 40.82
N ILE A 340 48.56 -1.39 40.54
CA ILE A 340 47.82 -2.26 41.47
C ILE A 340 48.80 -2.84 42.49
N VAL A 341 48.63 -2.49 43.76
CA VAL A 341 49.51 -2.94 44.86
C VAL A 341 48.97 -4.21 45.50
N SER A 342 47.64 -4.38 45.55
CA SER A 342 46.95 -5.61 45.95
C SER A 342 45.57 -5.69 45.30
N ASP A 343 44.88 -6.83 45.42
CA ASP A 343 43.50 -7.01 44.95
C ASP A 343 42.50 -5.99 45.53
N LYS A 344 42.89 -5.30 46.61
CA LYS A 344 42.11 -4.32 47.35
C LYS A 344 42.58 -2.88 47.18
N VAL A 345 43.75 -2.62 46.60
CA VAL A 345 44.36 -1.28 46.57
C VAL A 345 44.97 -0.95 45.21
N ILE A 346 44.50 0.16 44.61
CA ILE A 346 44.97 0.73 43.35
C ILE A 346 45.59 2.10 43.65
N HIS A 347 46.86 2.27 43.31
CA HIS A 347 47.53 3.57 43.32
C HIS A 347 47.37 4.23 41.95
N CYS A 348 47.04 5.51 41.93
CA CYS A 348 46.92 6.30 40.71
C CYS A 348 47.81 7.53 40.85
N SER A 349 48.86 7.63 40.03
CA SER A 349 49.78 8.77 39.98
C SER A 349 49.60 9.59 38.70
N ILE A 350 49.72 10.90 38.83
CA ILE A 350 49.76 11.81 37.68
C ILE A 350 51.12 12.50 37.64
N ASN A 351 51.83 12.34 36.52
CA ASN A 351 53.16 12.92 36.30
C ASN A 351 53.12 14.29 35.59
N GLU A 352 51.94 14.70 35.08
CA GLU A 352 51.72 15.99 34.41
C GLU A 352 51.14 17.05 35.36
N SER A 353 51.56 18.30 35.20
CA SER A 353 50.97 19.42 35.96
C SER A 353 49.50 19.60 35.56
N LEU A 354 48.58 19.44 36.51
CA LEU A 354 47.14 19.66 36.29
C LEU A 354 46.83 21.14 36.03
N SER A 355 47.01 21.63 34.80
CA SER A 355 46.58 22.96 34.36
C SER A 355 45.20 22.90 33.72
N SER A 356 44.14 22.91 34.54
CA SER A 356 42.76 23.03 34.08
C SER A 356 42.15 24.37 34.52
N SER A 357 41.29 24.96 33.69
CA SER A 357 40.51 26.15 34.03
C SER A 357 39.49 25.91 35.15
N GLU A 358 39.24 24.64 35.49
CA GLU A 358 38.27 24.22 36.49
C GLU A 358 38.94 23.96 37.84
N ARG A 359 38.47 24.65 38.88
CA ARG A 359 38.97 24.51 40.26
C ARG A 359 38.56 23.21 40.96
N GLN A 360 37.70 22.42 40.31
CA GLN A 360 37.16 21.15 40.81
C GLN A 360 37.22 20.11 39.69
N LEU A 361 37.92 19.00 39.91
CA LEU A 361 38.04 17.92 38.92
C LEU A 361 37.46 16.61 39.48
N PRO A 362 36.49 15.95 38.80
CA PRO A 362 35.94 14.68 39.25
C PRO A 362 36.94 13.54 39.05
N VAL A 363 37.13 12.71 40.07
CA VAL A 363 37.88 11.46 39.98
C VAL A 363 36.89 10.35 39.61
N THR A 364 36.97 9.86 38.38
CA THR A 364 36.13 8.78 37.85
C THR A 364 36.92 7.51 37.68
N ILE A 365 36.29 6.38 37.99
CA ILE A 365 36.80 5.05 37.65
C ILE A 365 35.86 4.39 36.66
N GLN A 366 36.45 3.85 35.59
CA GLN A 366 35.73 3.20 34.51
C GLN A 366 36.22 1.75 34.37
N VAL A 367 35.26 0.82 34.32
CA VAL A 367 35.46 -0.61 34.06
C VAL A 367 34.43 -1.08 33.02
N GLY A 368 34.83 -1.22 31.76
CA GLY A 368 33.89 -1.47 30.65
C GLY A 368 32.89 -0.32 30.47
N LYS A 369 31.57 -0.62 30.57
CA LYS A 369 30.50 0.39 30.57
C LYS A 369 30.17 0.94 31.97
N PHE A 370 30.70 0.33 33.03
CA PHE A 370 30.56 0.88 34.38
C PHE A 370 31.46 2.11 34.52
N ASN A 371 30.88 3.27 34.83
CA ASN A 371 31.59 4.53 35.03
C ASN A 371 31.04 5.23 36.26
N TYR A 372 31.88 5.46 37.27
CA TYR A 372 31.45 5.98 38.56
C TYR A 372 32.43 7.03 39.12
N THR A 373 31.89 8.14 39.63
CA THR A 373 32.67 9.21 40.29
C THR A 373 32.91 8.86 41.76
N ILE A 374 34.17 8.71 42.17
CA ILE A 374 34.53 8.32 43.54
C ILE A 374 34.87 9.51 44.46
N ALA A 375 35.38 10.62 43.92
CA ALA A 375 35.71 11.84 44.68
C ALA A 375 35.85 13.08 43.76
N MET A 376 35.96 14.28 44.35
CA MET A 376 36.23 15.56 43.67
C MET A 376 37.53 16.21 44.16
N LEU A 377 38.45 16.57 43.26
CA LEU A 377 39.75 17.20 43.55
C LEU A 377 39.66 18.74 43.48
N HIS A 378 40.09 19.46 44.52
CA HIS A 378 40.15 20.93 44.60
C HIS A 378 41.60 21.44 44.57
N LEU A 379 41.95 22.36 43.64
CA LEU A 379 43.29 22.96 43.56
C LEU A 379 43.40 24.26 44.40
N GLY A 380 44.33 24.31 45.37
CA GLY A 380 44.54 25.45 46.28
C GLY A 380 45.67 26.39 45.86
N GLY A 381 45.45 27.71 45.83
CA GLY A 381 46.46 28.72 45.45
C GLY A 381 47.00 29.51 46.64
N GLY A 382 48.33 29.65 46.72
CA GLY A 382 49.06 30.47 47.70
C GLY A 382 49.71 31.71 47.07
N GLU A 383 49.95 32.70 47.93
CA GLU A 383 50.16 34.13 47.71
C GLU A 383 51.55 34.55 47.17
N THR A 384 51.64 35.81 46.73
CA THR A 384 52.85 36.67 46.49
C THR A 384 53.37 36.84 45.04
N ALA A 385 52.80 37.81 44.31
CA ALA A 385 53.52 38.59 43.28
C ALA A 385 52.88 39.98 43.13
N ILE A 386 52.90 40.74 44.23
CA ILE A 386 52.05 41.94 44.47
C ILE A 386 52.42 43.18 43.63
N ILE A 387 53.49 43.20 42.82
CA ILE A 387 53.95 44.47 42.21
C ILE A 387 53.70 44.59 40.69
N VAL A 388 53.37 43.50 39.98
CA VAL A 388 52.93 43.56 38.56
C VAL A 388 51.40 43.69 38.44
N SER A 389 50.70 43.55 39.58
CA SER A 389 49.26 43.33 39.68
C SER A 389 48.39 44.56 39.39
N ILE A 390 48.88 45.79 39.55
CA ILE A 390 47.99 46.97 39.51
C ILE A 390 47.52 47.30 38.08
N VAL A 391 48.34 47.07 37.05
CA VAL A 391 47.97 47.35 35.64
C VAL A 391 47.17 46.19 35.03
N ILE A 392 47.50 44.95 35.42
CA ILE A 392 46.81 43.74 34.97
C ILE A 392 45.46 43.59 35.70
N CYS A 393 45.34 44.01 36.98
CA CYS A 393 44.08 43.98 37.72
C CYS A 393 43.01 44.88 37.12
N SER A 394 43.35 46.04 36.54
CA SER A 394 42.36 46.91 35.88
C SER A 394 41.75 46.24 34.64
N ILE A 395 42.57 45.51 33.88
CA ILE A 395 42.16 44.79 32.67
C ILE A 395 41.43 43.47 33.05
N LEU A 396 41.91 42.75 34.07
CA LEU A 396 41.29 41.54 34.58
C LEU A 396 39.97 41.80 35.32
N LEU A 397 39.77 42.96 35.97
CA LEU A 397 38.48 43.32 36.57
C LEU A 397 37.41 43.53 35.49
N VAL A 398 37.75 44.23 34.41
CA VAL A 398 36.83 44.41 33.28
C VAL A 398 36.54 43.08 32.59
N LEU A 399 37.57 42.25 32.35
CA LEU A 399 37.39 40.92 31.75
C LEU A 399 36.63 39.95 32.65
N SER A 400 36.83 39.98 33.97
CA SER A 400 36.12 39.11 34.91
C SER A 400 34.67 39.49 35.09
N VAL A 401 34.32 40.78 35.08
CA VAL A 401 32.92 41.25 35.09
C VAL A 401 32.21 40.84 33.79
N VAL A 402 32.87 40.97 32.63
CA VAL A 402 32.31 40.50 31.35
C VAL A 402 32.19 38.97 31.33
N ALA A 403 33.18 38.22 31.83
CA ALA A 403 33.13 36.76 31.88
C ALA A 403 32.07 36.23 32.86
N LEU A 404 31.91 36.85 34.04
CA LEU A 404 30.82 36.52 34.98
C LEU A 404 29.47 36.87 34.37
N PHE A 405 29.33 38.01 33.69
CA PHE A 405 28.11 38.35 32.98
C PHE A 405 27.82 37.35 31.86
N VAL A 406 28.82 36.91 31.09
CA VAL A 406 28.67 35.87 30.05
C VAL A 406 28.36 34.50 30.64
N PHE A 407 28.99 34.11 31.76
CA PHE A 407 28.73 32.83 32.43
C PHE A 407 27.34 32.81 33.07
N CYS A 408 26.97 33.87 33.82
CA CYS A 408 25.64 34.00 34.40
C CYS A 408 24.56 34.09 33.31
N THR A 409 24.82 34.76 32.18
CA THR A 409 23.87 34.79 31.06
C THR A 409 23.82 33.46 30.30
N LYS A 410 24.93 32.75 30.11
CA LYS A 410 24.98 31.43 29.46
C LYS A 410 24.35 30.34 30.32
N SER A 411 24.61 30.34 31.63
CA SER A 411 23.98 29.43 32.60
C SER A 411 22.49 29.71 32.71
N ARG A 412 22.06 30.98 32.86
CA ARG A 412 20.63 31.34 32.84
C ARG A 412 19.97 31.07 31.48
N ARG A 413 20.72 31.06 30.37
CA ARG A 413 20.19 30.68 29.05
C ARG A 413 20.08 29.16 28.91
N ALA A 414 21.07 28.40 29.40
CA ALA A 414 21.07 26.94 29.40
C ALA A 414 19.97 26.38 30.32
N GLU A 415 19.78 26.97 31.50
CA GLU A 415 18.70 26.62 32.43
C GLU A 415 17.33 26.96 31.84
N ARG A 416 17.16 28.15 31.24
CA ARG A 416 15.94 28.49 30.49
C ARG A 416 15.72 27.57 29.28
N TYR A 417 16.78 27.13 28.61
CA TYR A 417 16.69 26.19 27.49
C TYR A 417 16.31 24.79 27.95
N TRP A 418 16.88 24.31 29.06
CA TRP A 418 16.55 23.04 29.69
C TRP A 418 15.11 23.03 30.20
N GLN A 419 14.68 24.07 30.91
CA GLN A 419 13.29 24.25 31.33
C GLN A 419 12.34 24.29 30.13
N LYS A 420 12.70 24.99 29.04
CA LYS A 420 11.92 24.97 27.79
C LYS A 420 11.84 23.56 27.18
N THR A 421 12.93 22.80 27.18
CA THR A 421 12.96 21.43 26.62
C THR A 421 12.14 20.46 27.47
N LEU A 422 12.22 20.58 28.80
CA LEU A 422 11.44 19.78 29.74
C LEU A 422 9.95 20.08 29.63
N LEU A 423 9.56 21.35 29.65
CA LEU A 423 8.17 21.80 29.41
C LEU A 423 7.68 21.35 28.03
N GLN A 424 8.56 21.34 27.01
CA GLN A 424 8.20 20.84 25.69
C GLN A 424 7.95 19.33 25.66
N MET A 425 8.71 18.55 26.42
CA MET A 425 8.53 17.10 26.55
C MET A 425 7.28 16.76 27.36
N GLU A 426 7.04 17.49 28.46
CA GLU A 426 5.83 17.35 29.29
C GLU A 426 4.56 17.73 28.53
N GLU A 427 4.59 18.81 27.74
CA GLU A 427 3.50 19.19 26.85
C GLU A 427 3.24 18.11 25.79
N MET A 428 4.31 17.56 25.19
CA MET A 428 4.18 16.47 24.21
C MET A 428 3.60 15.20 24.85
N GLU A 429 4.04 14.84 26.05
CA GLU A 429 3.52 13.70 26.80
C GLU A 429 2.05 13.91 27.19
N SER A 430 1.69 15.12 27.65
CA SER A 430 0.32 15.51 27.97
C SER A 430 -0.58 15.39 26.73
N GLN A 431 -0.14 15.90 25.58
CA GLN A 431 -0.87 15.77 24.31
C GLN A 431 -1.07 14.32 23.89
N ILE A 432 -0.04 13.47 24.02
CA ILE A 432 -0.14 12.02 23.71
C ILE A 432 -1.13 11.34 24.66
N ARG A 433 -1.02 11.62 25.96
CA ARG A 433 -1.91 11.07 26.99
C ARG A 433 -3.36 11.48 26.76
N GLU A 434 -3.59 12.75 26.41
CA GLU A 434 -4.91 13.26 26.07
C GLU A 434 -5.47 12.64 24.79
N GLU A 435 -4.68 12.51 23.72
CA GLU A 435 -5.13 11.86 22.47
C GLU A 435 -5.49 10.40 22.71
N ILE A 436 -4.69 9.65 23.48
CA ILE A 436 -5.01 8.28 23.86
C ILE A 436 -6.29 8.22 24.69
N ARG A 437 -6.45 9.13 25.67
CA ARG A 437 -7.64 9.18 26.54
C ARG A 437 -8.90 9.57 25.76
N LYS A 438 -8.81 10.55 24.86
CA LYS A 438 -9.90 11.00 23.99
C LYS A 438 -10.28 9.89 23.01
N GLY A 439 -9.32 9.28 22.32
CA GLY A 439 -9.57 8.16 21.42
C GLY A 439 -10.22 6.96 22.11
N PHE A 440 -9.86 6.66 23.36
CA PHE A 440 -10.50 5.62 24.15
C PHE A 440 -11.92 6.00 24.63
N ALA A 441 -12.13 7.26 25.02
CA ALA A 441 -13.45 7.76 25.41
C ALA A 441 -14.43 7.79 24.23
N GLU A 442 -14.00 8.29 23.07
CA GLU A 442 -14.77 8.30 21.80
C GLU A 442 -15.21 6.89 21.42
N LEU A 443 -14.33 5.89 21.58
CA LEU A 443 -14.62 4.48 21.28
C LEU A 443 -15.74 3.89 22.17
N GLN A 444 -15.95 4.42 23.37
CA GLN A 444 -17.01 3.97 24.28
C GLN A 444 -18.34 4.71 24.09
N THR A 445 -18.32 5.98 23.66
CA THR A 445 -19.52 6.82 23.59
C THR A 445 -20.24 6.79 22.23
N ASP A 446 -19.52 6.53 21.12
CA ASP A 446 -20.03 6.80 19.78
C ASP A 446 -21.00 5.73 19.21
N MET A 447 -20.98 4.51 19.74
CA MET A 447 -21.75 3.38 19.19
C MET A 447 -23.29 3.57 19.27
N THR A 448 -23.79 4.36 20.23
CA THR A 448 -25.23 4.47 20.51
C THR A 448 -25.95 5.61 19.80
N ASP A 449 -25.23 6.64 19.36
CA ASP A 449 -25.82 7.86 18.79
C ASP A 449 -26.14 7.69 17.30
N LEU A 450 -25.25 7.04 16.54
CA LEU A 450 -25.39 6.84 15.09
C LEU A 450 -26.63 6.02 14.71
N THR A 451 -26.98 5.01 15.52
CA THR A 451 -28.16 4.16 15.28
C THR A 451 -29.48 4.92 15.49
N LYS A 452 -29.51 5.93 16.37
CA LYS A 452 -30.74 6.69 16.65
C LYS A 452 -31.02 7.76 15.59
N GLU A 453 -29.98 8.31 14.96
CA GLU A 453 -30.11 9.30 13.89
C GLU A 453 -30.49 8.66 12.54
N LEU A 454 -29.89 7.52 12.17
CA LEU A 454 -30.20 6.82 10.91
C LEU A 454 -31.63 6.27 10.85
N ASN A 455 -32.13 5.71 11.96
CA ASN A 455 -33.41 5.00 11.99
C ASN A 455 -34.66 5.92 11.87
N ARG A 456 -34.49 7.24 11.80
CA ARG A 456 -35.59 8.17 12.04
C ARG A 456 -36.31 8.75 10.82
N SER A 457 -35.75 8.74 9.59
CA SER A 457 -36.44 9.49 8.50
C SER A 457 -35.94 9.37 7.04
N GLN A 458 -35.08 8.42 6.64
CA GLN A 458 -34.58 8.40 5.25
C GLN A 458 -35.23 7.32 4.39
N GLY A 459 -35.86 7.74 3.29
CA GLY A 459 -36.21 6.83 2.19
C GLY A 459 -34.94 6.42 1.44
N ILE A 460 -34.81 5.14 1.09
CA ILE A 460 -33.64 4.64 0.36
C ILE A 460 -33.77 5.01 -1.12
N PRO A 461 -32.83 5.78 -1.70
CA PRO A 461 -32.90 6.24 -3.08
C PRO A 461 -32.43 5.14 -4.05
N PHE A 462 -33.16 4.02 -4.12
CA PHE A 462 -32.88 2.96 -5.07
C PHE A 462 -33.00 3.46 -6.50
N LEU A 463 -32.01 3.14 -7.32
CA LEU A 463 -32.10 3.33 -8.76
C LEU A 463 -33.14 2.38 -9.36
N GLU A 464 -33.80 2.82 -10.41
CA GLU A 464 -34.64 1.94 -11.20
C GLU A 464 -33.80 0.82 -11.85
N TYR A 465 -34.45 -0.31 -12.12
CA TYR A 465 -33.79 -1.49 -12.67
C TYR A 465 -32.96 -1.19 -13.93
N LYS A 466 -33.50 -0.36 -14.83
CA LYS A 466 -32.84 0.05 -16.07
C LYS A 466 -31.53 0.80 -15.85
N HIS A 467 -31.45 1.63 -14.80
CA HIS A 467 -30.24 2.36 -14.41
C HIS A 467 -29.24 1.45 -13.70
N PHE A 468 -29.71 0.56 -12.83
CA PHE A 468 -28.88 -0.48 -12.21
C PHE A 468 -28.19 -1.36 -13.27
N VAL A 469 -28.96 -1.86 -14.25
CA VAL A 469 -28.45 -2.70 -15.33
C VAL A 469 -27.44 -1.94 -16.19
N THR A 470 -27.77 -0.73 -16.64
CA THR A 470 -26.86 0.04 -17.50
C THR A 470 -25.55 0.42 -16.79
N ARG A 471 -25.60 0.84 -15.52
CA ARG A 471 -24.40 1.14 -14.72
C ARG A 471 -23.55 -0.11 -14.45
N THR A 472 -24.17 -1.25 -14.18
CA THR A 472 -23.46 -2.53 -13.93
C THR A 472 -22.85 -3.13 -15.21
N PHE A 473 -23.55 -3.01 -16.35
CA PHE A 473 -23.15 -3.62 -17.61
C PHE A 473 -22.15 -2.76 -18.37
N PHE A 474 -22.25 -1.43 -18.26
CA PHE A 474 -21.44 -0.43 -18.96
C PHE A 474 -20.84 0.65 -18.02
N PRO A 475 -20.05 0.26 -16.99
CA PRO A 475 -19.58 1.18 -15.96
C PRO A 475 -18.69 2.32 -16.48
N LYS A 476 -17.94 2.11 -17.57
CA LYS A 476 -17.04 3.14 -18.15
C LYS A 476 -17.79 4.23 -18.91
N CYS A 477 -18.98 3.95 -19.43
CA CYS A 477 -19.81 4.96 -20.09
C CYS A 477 -20.43 5.93 -19.08
N SER A 478 -20.59 5.53 -17.80
CA SER A 478 -21.20 6.37 -16.76
C SER A 478 -20.49 7.72 -16.60
N SER A 479 -19.15 7.76 -16.68
CA SER A 479 -18.37 9.02 -16.52
C SER A 479 -18.60 10.08 -17.60
N LEU A 480 -18.78 9.68 -18.86
CA LEU A 480 -19.05 10.62 -19.97
C LEU A 480 -20.50 11.13 -19.94
N TYR A 481 -21.41 10.38 -19.33
CA TYR A 481 -22.81 10.76 -19.19
C TYR A 481 -23.08 11.51 -17.88
N GLU A 482 -22.32 11.26 -16.81
CA GLU A 482 -22.28 12.08 -15.59
C GLU A 482 -21.86 13.53 -15.89
N GLU A 483 -20.97 13.75 -16.86
CA GLU A 483 -20.69 15.10 -17.40
C GLU A 483 -21.82 15.69 -18.26
N CYS A 484 -22.75 14.88 -18.77
CA CYS A 484 -23.88 15.35 -19.58
C CYS A 484 -25.16 15.67 -18.77
N TYR A 485 -25.24 15.28 -17.48
CA TYR A 485 -26.27 15.75 -16.53
C TYR A 485 -26.12 17.25 -16.18
N ILE A 486 -25.33 18.00 -16.94
CA ILE A 486 -24.67 19.23 -16.52
C ILE A 486 -24.71 20.29 -17.64
N LEU A 487 -25.72 21.18 -17.52
CA LEU A 487 -25.90 22.55 -18.09
C LEU A 487 -27.00 22.73 -19.16
N PRO A 488 -27.69 23.89 -19.20
CA PRO A 488 -28.26 24.69 -18.11
C PRO A 488 -29.78 24.92 -18.27
N SER A 489 -30.50 25.03 -17.14
CA SER A 489 -31.76 25.78 -16.92
C SER A 489 -32.53 26.27 -18.18
N GLN A 490 -33.59 25.56 -18.58
CA GLN A 490 -34.68 26.19 -19.33
C GLN A 490 -35.49 27.08 -18.38
N GLN A 491 -35.83 28.27 -18.89
CA GLN A 491 -36.56 29.33 -18.22
C GLN A 491 -37.80 28.79 -17.50
N LEU A 492 -37.97 29.22 -16.26
CA LEU A 492 -39.14 28.96 -15.44
C LEU A 492 -40.35 29.71 -16.04
N SER A 493 -40.98 29.14 -17.05
CA SER A 493 -42.37 29.48 -17.38
C SER A 493 -43.27 28.54 -16.59
N SER A 494 -44.08 29.15 -15.73
CA SER A 494 -45.14 28.54 -14.94
C SER A 494 -46.10 27.71 -15.81
N GLN A 495 -45.89 26.40 -15.93
CA GLN A 495 -46.93 25.39 -16.15
C GLN A 495 -46.34 23.97 -16.06
N VAL A 496 -47.04 23.15 -15.27
CA VAL A 496 -47.03 21.68 -15.14
C VAL A 496 -46.15 20.89 -16.13
N GLY A 497 -45.24 20.08 -15.57
CA GLY A 497 -44.84 18.75 -16.07
C GLY A 497 -44.27 18.66 -17.49
N SER A 498 -42.94 18.66 -17.61
CA SER A 498 -42.27 17.94 -18.70
C SER A 498 -40.95 17.34 -18.20
N GLN A 499 -40.85 16.01 -18.30
CA GLN A 499 -39.68 15.21 -17.94
C GLN A 499 -38.42 15.69 -18.69
N VAL A 500 -37.32 15.88 -17.96
CA VAL A 500 -35.98 16.00 -18.55
C VAL A 500 -35.59 14.63 -19.09
N GLN A 501 -35.38 14.54 -20.40
CA GLN A 501 -35.20 13.28 -21.13
C GLN A 501 -33.70 12.95 -21.26
N GLU A 502 -33.15 12.23 -20.28
CA GLU A 502 -31.75 11.79 -20.25
C GLU A 502 -31.67 10.29 -19.99
N THR A 503 -31.26 9.49 -20.98
CA THR A 503 -30.81 8.12 -20.73
C THR A 503 -29.87 7.61 -21.84
N HIS A 504 -29.05 6.61 -21.51
CA HIS A 504 -28.19 5.83 -22.41
C HIS A 504 -28.88 5.52 -23.77
N PRO A 505 -28.16 5.41 -24.91
CA PRO A 505 -28.79 5.10 -26.22
C PRO A 505 -29.65 3.82 -26.22
N LEU A 506 -29.38 2.89 -25.30
CA LEU A 506 -30.15 1.66 -25.08
C LEU A 506 -31.47 1.85 -24.30
N LEU A 507 -31.73 3.03 -23.73
CA LEU A 507 -32.87 3.34 -22.87
C LEU A 507 -33.89 4.28 -23.53
N VAL A 508 -33.44 5.28 -24.31
CA VAL A 508 -34.35 6.23 -25.02
C VAL A 508 -33.99 6.43 -26.50
N GLY A 509 -32.86 5.93 -26.99
CA GLY A 509 -32.43 6.20 -28.36
C GLY A 509 -33.39 5.64 -29.41
N GLU A 510 -34.14 6.49 -30.10
CA GLU A 510 -34.66 6.15 -31.42
C GLU A 510 -33.47 5.74 -32.28
N TRP A 511 -33.56 4.56 -32.92
CA TRP A 511 -32.53 4.12 -33.85
C TRP A 511 -32.57 5.03 -35.08
N LYS A 512 -31.74 6.09 -35.08
CA LYS A 512 -31.66 7.09 -36.15
C LYS A 512 -31.03 6.47 -37.40
N ILE A 513 -31.86 5.88 -38.26
CA ILE A 513 -31.47 5.40 -39.59
C ILE A 513 -31.85 6.47 -40.64
N PRO A 514 -31.02 6.76 -41.65
CA PRO A 514 -31.43 7.55 -42.81
C PRO A 514 -32.70 6.97 -43.46
N GLU A 515 -33.71 7.82 -43.75
CA GLU A 515 -35.04 7.36 -44.21
C GLU A 515 -35.02 6.43 -45.44
N ASN A 516 -34.03 6.58 -46.33
CA ASN A 516 -33.89 5.77 -47.55
C ASN A 516 -33.42 4.32 -47.31
N CYS A 517 -32.67 4.05 -46.24
CA CYS A 517 -32.09 2.73 -45.93
C CYS A 517 -32.85 1.98 -44.82
N ARG A 518 -33.85 2.65 -44.23
CA ARG A 518 -34.61 2.19 -43.07
C ARG A 518 -35.24 0.80 -43.22
N PRO A 519 -35.97 0.46 -44.31
CA PRO A 519 -36.60 -0.87 -44.42
C PRO A 519 -35.57 -2.00 -44.55
N ASN A 520 -34.51 -1.82 -45.36
CA ASN A 520 -33.46 -2.84 -45.57
C ASN A 520 -32.68 -3.11 -44.27
N MET A 521 -32.34 -2.06 -43.52
CA MET A 521 -31.62 -2.21 -42.25
C MET A 521 -32.51 -2.80 -41.15
N GLU A 522 -33.80 -2.42 -41.06
CA GLU A 522 -34.76 -3.03 -40.13
C GLU A 522 -34.95 -4.53 -40.43
N GLU A 523 -35.06 -4.91 -41.71
CA GLU A 523 -35.12 -6.32 -42.13
C GLU A 523 -33.82 -7.07 -41.83
N GLY A 524 -32.66 -6.46 -42.10
CA GLY A 524 -31.34 -7.00 -41.79
C GLY A 524 -31.14 -7.25 -40.29
N ILE A 525 -31.53 -6.31 -39.43
CA ILE A 525 -31.49 -6.48 -37.96
C ILE A 525 -32.47 -7.55 -37.49
N SER A 526 -33.66 -7.66 -38.08
CA SER A 526 -34.63 -8.72 -37.78
C SER A 526 -34.07 -10.11 -38.11
N LEU A 527 -33.45 -10.26 -39.28
CA LEU A 527 -32.76 -11.49 -39.68
C LEU A 527 -31.56 -11.79 -38.79
N PHE A 528 -30.77 -10.79 -38.42
CA PHE A 528 -29.65 -10.95 -37.49
C PHE A 528 -30.12 -11.39 -36.09
N SER A 529 -31.21 -10.81 -35.59
CA SER A 529 -31.87 -11.24 -34.36
C SER A 529 -32.31 -12.70 -34.45
N THR A 530 -32.85 -13.13 -35.59
CA THR A 530 -33.21 -14.54 -35.84
C THR A 530 -31.98 -15.45 -35.80
N LEU A 531 -30.84 -15.03 -36.36
CA LEU A 531 -29.59 -15.77 -36.25
C LEU A 531 -29.08 -15.87 -34.82
N LEU A 532 -29.11 -14.78 -34.04
CA LEU A 532 -28.71 -14.79 -32.64
C LEU A 532 -29.64 -15.64 -31.75
N ASN A 533 -30.88 -15.89 -32.18
CA ASN A 533 -31.78 -16.85 -31.54
C ASN A 533 -31.49 -18.32 -31.93
N ASN A 534 -30.56 -18.58 -32.86
CA ASN A 534 -30.10 -19.92 -33.16
C ASN A 534 -28.93 -20.30 -32.24
N LYS A 535 -29.14 -21.31 -31.39
CA LYS A 535 -28.17 -21.80 -30.40
C LYS A 535 -26.78 -22.07 -30.99
N HIS A 536 -26.71 -22.76 -32.13
CA HIS A 536 -25.44 -23.14 -32.74
C HIS A 536 -24.73 -21.94 -33.36
N PHE A 537 -25.48 -21.02 -33.99
CA PHE A 537 -24.91 -19.77 -34.51
C PHE A 537 -24.27 -18.96 -33.39
N LEU A 538 -24.99 -18.72 -32.29
CA LEU A 538 -24.51 -17.85 -31.22
C LEU A 538 -23.28 -18.41 -30.51
N ILE A 539 -23.23 -19.71 -30.23
CA ILE A 539 -22.05 -20.36 -29.63
C ILE A 539 -20.84 -20.24 -30.56
N VAL A 540 -20.99 -20.58 -31.84
CA VAL A 540 -19.90 -20.47 -32.83
C VAL A 540 -19.48 -19.01 -33.03
N PHE A 541 -20.43 -18.08 -33.03
CA PHE A 541 -20.17 -16.64 -33.14
C PHE A 541 -19.32 -16.12 -31.98
N VAL A 542 -19.66 -16.48 -30.73
CA VAL A 542 -18.87 -16.07 -29.56
C VAL A 542 -17.47 -16.68 -29.63
N HIS A 543 -17.33 -17.98 -29.89
CA HIS A 543 -16.02 -18.64 -30.00
C HIS A 543 -15.16 -18.05 -31.12
N ALA A 544 -15.75 -17.79 -32.29
CA ALA A 544 -15.04 -17.18 -33.41
C ALA A 544 -14.47 -15.80 -33.06
N LEU A 545 -15.21 -15.00 -32.27
CA LEU A 545 -14.75 -13.70 -31.80
C LEU A 545 -13.69 -13.81 -30.70
N GLU A 546 -13.87 -14.71 -29.74
CA GLU A 546 -12.91 -14.92 -28.64
C GLU A 546 -11.55 -15.45 -29.10
N GLN A 547 -11.53 -16.27 -30.15
CA GLN A 547 -10.30 -16.81 -30.75
C GLN A 547 -9.47 -15.73 -31.45
N GLN A 548 -10.03 -14.55 -31.71
CA GLN A 548 -9.29 -13.46 -32.33
C GLN A 548 -8.33 -12.81 -31.34
N LYS A 549 -7.04 -12.78 -31.69
CA LYS A 549 -5.98 -12.12 -30.90
C LYS A 549 -6.25 -10.63 -30.68
N ASP A 550 -7.05 -10.04 -31.55
CA ASP A 550 -7.28 -8.62 -31.64
C ASP A 550 -8.61 -8.19 -31.00
N PHE A 551 -9.33 -9.15 -30.40
CA PHE A 551 -10.53 -8.96 -29.60
C PHE A 551 -10.18 -8.85 -28.11
N ALA A 552 -10.00 -7.60 -27.65
CA ALA A 552 -9.52 -7.29 -26.30
C ALA A 552 -10.55 -7.60 -25.20
N VAL A 553 -10.10 -7.72 -23.94
CA VAL A 553 -10.98 -7.98 -22.77
C VAL A 553 -12.12 -6.97 -22.65
N ARG A 554 -11.87 -5.70 -22.95
CA ARG A 554 -12.93 -4.67 -22.97
C ARG A 554 -14.01 -4.99 -24.02
N ASP A 555 -13.61 -5.43 -25.19
CA ASP A 555 -14.54 -5.74 -26.29
C ASP A 555 -15.32 -7.02 -25.97
N ARG A 556 -14.69 -8.01 -25.32
CA ARG A 556 -15.36 -9.20 -24.75
C ARG A 556 -16.44 -8.81 -23.74
N CYS A 557 -16.11 -7.93 -22.80
CA CYS A 557 -17.05 -7.45 -21.79
C CYS A 557 -18.20 -6.65 -22.42
N ASN A 558 -17.91 -5.79 -23.39
CA ASN A 558 -18.92 -5.02 -24.11
C ASN A 558 -19.85 -5.94 -24.91
N LEU A 559 -19.30 -6.90 -25.64
CA LEU A 559 -20.11 -7.89 -26.38
C LEU A 559 -21.00 -8.69 -25.44
N ALA A 560 -20.46 -9.20 -24.32
CA ALA A 560 -21.25 -9.91 -23.32
C ALA A 560 -22.42 -9.07 -22.81
N SER A 561 -22.17 -7.81 -22.43
CA SER A 561 -23.21 -6.88 -21.99
C SER A 561 -24.25 -6.57 -23.07
N LEU A 562 -23.83 -6.37 -24.33
CA LEU A 562 -24.76 -6.15 -25.44
C LEU A 562 -25.61 -7.40 -25.72
N LEU A 563 -25.01 -8.60 -25.69
CA LEU A 563 -25.72 -9.87 -25.81
C LEU A 563 -26.73 -10.06 -24.68
N THR A 564 -26.38 -9.70 -23.44
CA THR A 564 -27.31 -9.75 -22.31
C THR A 564 -28.51 -8.82 -22.54
N ILE A 565 -28.31 -7.60 -23.05
CA ILE A 565 -29.42 -6.67 -23.36
C ILE A 565 -30.26 -7.17 -24.54
N ALA A 566 -29.62 -7.63 -25.62
CA ALA A 566 -30.27 -8.15 -26.81
C ALA A 566 -31.16 -9.38 -26.50
N LEU A 567 -30.74 -10.22 -25.56
CA LEU A 567 -31.43 -11.44 -25.15
C LEU A 567 -32.19 -11.28 -23.81
N HIS A 568 -32.32 -10.05 -23.30
CA HIS A 568 -32.94 -9.79 -21.99
C HIS A 568 -34.40 -10.25 -21.93
N GLY A 569 -35.15 -10.12 -23.03
CA GLY A 569 -36.52 -10.61 -23.13
C GLY A 569 -36.67 -12.15 -23.20
N LYS A 570 -35.56 -12.90 -23.22
CA LYS A 570 -35.49 -14.36 -23.35
C LYS A 570 -34.41 -14.95 -22.42
N LEU A 571 -34.48 -14.68 -21.12
CA LEU A 571 -33.44 -15.08 -20.16
C LEU A 571 -33.25 -16.61 -20.06
N GLU A 572 -34.29 -17.41 -20.34
CA GLU A 572 -34.18 -18.88 -20.43
C GLU A 572 -33.18 -19.30 -21.51
N TYR A 573 -33.34 -18.76 -22.72
CA TYR A 573 -32.44 -19.01 -23.84
C TYR A 573 -31.03 -18.51 -23.54
N TYR A 574 -30.92 -17.30 -23.00
CA TYR A 574 -29.64 -16.72 -22.58
C TYR A 574 -28.92 -17.61 -21.54
N THR A 575 -29.65 -18.16 -20.57
CA THR A 575 -29.11 -19.04 -19.53
C THR A 575 -28.63 -20.36 -20.12
N SER A 576 -29.35 -20.93 -21.09
CA SER A 576 -28.90 -22.14 -21.81
C SER A 576 -27.60 -21.89 -22.57
N ILE A 577 -27.48 -20.76 -23.28
CA ILE A 577 -26.25 -20.39 -24.01
C ILE A 577 -25.08 -20.17 -23.04
N MET A 578 -25.34 -19.45 -21.94
CA MET A 578 -24.33 -19.22 -20.91
C MET A 578 -23.82 -20.53 -20.30
N LYS A 579 -24.71 -21.49 -19.99
CA LYS A 579 -24.33 -22.80 -19.47
C LYS A 579 -23.43 -23.55 -20.44
N ASP A 580 -23.78 -23.63 -21.72
CA ASP A 580 -22.98 -24.32 -22.73
C ASP A 580 -21.59 -23.68 -22.90
N LEU A 581 -21.51 -22.36 -23.02
CA LEU A 581 -20.22 -21.65 -23.09
C LEU A 581 -19.40 -21.83 -21.81
N LEU A 582 -20.06 -21.95 -20.65
CA LEU A 582 -19.39 -22.14 -19.37
C LEU A 582 -18.86 -23.57 -19.24
N VAL A 583 -19.57 -24.56 -19.79
CA VAL A 583 -19.08 -25.95 -19.92
C VAL A 583 -17.77 -25.97 -20.72
N ASP A 584 -17.73 -25.29 -21.88
CA ASP A 584 -16.51 -25.19 -22.69
C ASP A 584 -15.35 -24.53 -21.91
N LEU A 585 -15.64 -23.49 -21.12
CA LEU A 585 -14.65 -22.84 -20.26
C LEU A 585 -14.17 -23.76 -19.12
N ILE A 586 -15.07 -24.54 -18.52
CA ILE A 586 -14.76 -25.52 -17.48
C ILE A 586 -13.84 -26.60 -18.06
N ASP A 587 -14.13 -27.13 -19.24
CA ASP A 587 -13.28 -28.13 -19.92
C ASP A 587 -11.88 -27.59 -20.20
N ALA A 588 -11.79 -26.37 -20.73
CA ALA A 588 -10.51 -25.70 -20.95
C ALA A 588 -9.72 -25.49 -19.66
N SER A 589 -10.41 -25.20 -18.54
CA SER A 589 -9.79 -24.92 -17.24
C SER A 589 -9.39 -26.18 -16.46
N ALA A 590 -10.22 -27.22 -16.52
CA ALA A 590 -10.00 -28.51 -15.86
C ALA A 590 -8.72 -29.20 -16.38
N SER A 591 -8.40 -29.02 -17.66
CA SER A 591 -7.15 -29.53 -18.26
C SER A 591 -5.88 -28.84 -17.78
N LYS A 592 -5.97 -27.64 -17.19
CA LYS A 592 -4.83 -26.84 -16.73
C LYS A 592 -4.75 -26.79 -15.21
N ASN A 593 -5.64 -26.00 -14.61
CA ASN A 593 -5.73 -25.83 -13.17
C ASN A 593 -7.17 -25.41 -12.83
N PRO A 594 -8.00 -26.32 -12.30
CA PRO A 594 -9.41 -26.02 -12.03
C PRO A 594 -9.56 -24.89 -11.00
N LYS A 595 -8.61 -24.71 -10.06
CA LYS A 595 -8.69 -23.64 -9.04
C LYS A 595 -8.53 -22.22 -9.60
N LEU A 596 -8.06 -22.07 -10.85
CA LEU A 596 -7.92 -20.76 -11.50
C LEU A 596 -9.17 -20.32 -12.28
N MET A 597 -10.16 -21.21 -12.41
CA MET A 597 -11.40 -20.93 -13.14
C MET A 597 -12.17 -19.76 -12.51
N LEU A 598 -12.75 -18.90 -13.35
CA LEU A 598 -13.52 -17.72 -12.94
C LEU A 598 -12.75 -16.71 -12.08
N ARG A 599 -11.42 -16.79 -11.95
CA ARG A 599 -10.64 -15.88 -11.09
C ARG A 599 -10.52 -14.46 -11.67
N ARG A 600 -10.48 -14.32 -12.99
CA ARG A 600 -10.39 -13.03 -13.72
C ARG A 600 -11.46 -13.00 -14.81
N THR A 601 -11.83 -11.83 -15.31
CA THR A 601 -12.78 -11.75 -16.43
C THR A 601 -12.00 -11.72 -17.73
N GLU A 602 -11.78 -12.89 -18.32
CA GLU A 602 -10.98 -13.05 -19.53
C GLU A 602 -11.83 -13.53 -20.71
N SER A 603 -13.02 -14.09 -20.46
CA SER A 603 -13.98 -14.53 -21.48
C SER A 603 -15.28 -13.72 -21.46
N VAL A 604 -16.01 -13.77 -22.58
CA VAL A 604 -17.36 -13.27 -22.78
C VAL A 604 -18.31 -13.96 -21.80
N VAL A 605 -18.20 -15.29 -21.63
CA VAL A 605 -19.08 -16.05 -20.73
C VAL A 605 -18.92 -15.65 -19.25
N GLU A 606 -17.71 -15.32 -18.81
CA GLU A 606 -17.46 -14.81 -17.45
C GLU A 606 -18.16 -13.48 -17.18
N LYS A 607 -18.18 -12.58 -18.19
CA LYS A 607 -18.95 -11.33 -18.09
C LYS A 607 -20.44 -11.59 -18.22
N MET A 608 -20.87 -12.50 -19.09
CA MET A 608 -22.28 -12.93 -19.20
C MET A 608 -22.80 -13.48 -17.86
N LEU A 609 -22.00 -14.28 -17.15
CA LEU A 609 -22.32 -14.77 -15.81
C LEU A 609 -22.46 -13.63 -14.80
N THR A 610 -21.56 -12.66 -14.84
CA THR A 610 -21.63 -11.48 -13.95
C THR A 610 -22.92 -10.69 -14.21
N ASN A 611 -23.29 -10.52 -15.48
CA ASN A 611 -24.52 -9.84 -15.87
C ASN A 611 -25.77 -10.65 -15.48
N TRP A 612 -25.73 -11.97 -15.65
CA TRP A 612 -26.79 -12.89 -15.23
C TRP A 612 -27.04 -12.84 -13.73
N MET A 613 -25.96 -12.92 -12.93
CA MET A 613 -26.03 -12.79 -11.48
C MET A 613 -26.64 -11.45 -11.08
N SER A 614 -26.29 -10.36 -11.78
CA SER A 614 -26.84 -9.04 -11.52
C SER A 614 -28.35 -8.97 -11.77
N ILE A 615 -28.84 -9.60 -12.84
CA ILE A 615 -30.27 -9.67 -13.14
C ILE A 615 -31.00 -10.48 -12.07
N CYS A 616 -30.56 -11.71 -11.82
CA CYS A 616 -31.24 -12.64 -10.92
C CYS A 616 -31.19 -12.19 -9.45
N MET A 617 -30.11 -11.52 -9.04
CA MET A 617 -29.93 -11.07 -7.66
C MET A 617 -30.47 -9.66 -7.39
N TYR A 618 -30.96 -8.94 -8.40
CA TYR A 618 -31.46 -7.57 -8.21
C TYR A 618 -32.61 -7.48 -7.20
N SER A 619 -33.57 -8.39 -7.28
CA SER A 619 -34.70 -8.44 -6.34
C SER A 619 -34.21 -8.68 -4.90
N TYR A 620 -33.33 -9.67 -4.71
CA TYR A 620 -32.73 -9.98 -3.42
C TYR A 620 -31.88 -8.82 -2.87
N LEU A 621 -31.09 -8.18 -3.73
CA LEU A 621 -30.32 -6.98 -3.41
C LEU A 621 -31.24 -5.86 -2.93
N ARG A 622 -32.31 -5.56 -3.65
CA ARG A 622 -33.23 -4.46 -3.30
C ARG A 622 -34.03 -4.74 -2.03
N GLU A 623 -34.54 -5.96 -1.87
CA GLU A 623 -35.47 -6.31 -0.78
C GLU A 623 -34.80 -6.73 0.54
N THR A 624 -33.55 -7.23 0.50
CA THR A 624 -32.88 -7.80 1.68
C THR A 624 -31.57 -7.09 2.02
N VAL A 625 -30.73 -6.82 1.03
CA VAL A 625 -29.37 -6.28 1.27
C VAL A 625 -29.31 -4.75 1.18
N GLY A 626 -30.23 -4.13 0.44
CA GLY A 626 -30.17 -2.72 0.08
C GLY A 626 -30.30 -1.80 1.29
N GLU A 627 -31.19 -2.11 2.23
CA GLU A 627 -31.32 -1.35 3.47
C GLU A 627 -30.05 -1.39 4.34
N PRO A 628 -29.53 -2.55 4.79
CA PRO A 628 -28.32 -2.57 5.61
C PRO A 628 -27.11 -2.00 4.86
N PHE A 629 -27.05 -2.14 3.52
CA PHE A 629 -25.98 -1.55 2.73
C PHE A 629 -26.06 -0.02 2.70
N PHE A 630 -27.25 0.55 2.48
CA PHE A 630 -27.45 1.99 2.51
C PHE A 630 -27.17 2.58 3.90
N LEU A 631 -27.63 1.90 4.96
CA LEU A 631 -27.35 2.31 6.34
C LEU A 631 -25.86 2.30 6.65
N LEU A 632 -25.09 1.31 6.15
CA LEU A 632 -23.63 1.32 6.28
C LEU A 632 -23.00 2.53 5.59
N ILE A 633 -23.45 2.89 4.39
CA ILE A 633 -22.92 4.05 3.64
C ILE A 633 -23.23 5.35 4.39
N CYS A 634 -24.46 5.53 4.87
CA CYS A 634 -24.85 6.67 5.69
C CYS A 634 -24.02 6.74 6.99
N ALA A 635 -23.80 5.59 7.64
CA ALA A 635 -22.98 5.49 8.84
C ALA A 635 -21.52 5.90 8.57
N ILE A 636 -20.93 5.41 7.46
CA ILE A 636 -19.58 5.81 7.03
C ILE A 636 -19.52 7.32 6.79
N LYS A 637 -20.46 7.87 6.01
CA LYS A 637 -20.47 9.30 5.66
C LYS A 637 -20.62 10.19 6.89
N GLN A 638 -21.55 9.86 7.79
CA GLN A 638 -21.74 10.59 9.04
C GLN A 638 -20.52 10.49 9.96
N GLN A 639 -19.91 9.31 10.09
CA GLN A 639 -18.72 9.12 10.92
C GLN A 639 -17.52 9.93 10.41
N ILE A 640 -17.36 10.02 9.08
CA ILE A 640 -16.30 10.84 8.46
C ILE A 640 -16.58 12.33 8.70
N ASN A 641 -17.83 12.77 8.48
CA ASN A 641 -18.26 14.16 8.64
C ASN A 641 -18.20 14.69 10.08
N LYS A 642 -18.12 13.80 11.08
CA LYS A 642 -17.93 14.13 12.49
C LYS A 642 -16.53 14.69 12.80
N GLY A 643 -15.54 14.37 11.97
CA GLY A 643 -14.16 14.82 12.10
C GLY A 643 -13.78 15.87 11.06
N SER A 644 -12.60 16.48 11.24
CA SER A 644 -12.03 17.36 10.23
C SER A 644 -11.60 16.61 8.98
N ILE A 645 -11.82 17.22 7.82
CA ILE A 645 -11.45 16.71 6.50
C ILE A 645 -10.62 17.77 5.80
N ASP A 646 -9.40 17.42 5.39
CA ASP A 646 -8.57 18.30 4.58
C ASP A 646 -9.11 18.34 3.13
N ALA A 647 -9.46 19.53 2.64
CA ALA A 647 -10.18 19.69 1.38
C ALA A 647 -9.29 19.52 0.13
N ILE A 648 -7.96 19.57 0.32
CA ILE A 648 -6.97 19.51 -0.77
C ILE A 648 -6.41 18.09 -0.89
N THR A 649 -5.92 17.53 0.21
CA THR A 649 -5.35 16.17 0.27
C THR A 649 -6.41 15.08 0.39
N GLY A 650 -7.63 15.43 0.78
CA GLY A 650 -8.69 14.46 1.08
C GLY A 650 -8.41 13.62 2.33
N LYS A 651 -7.46 13.97 3.20
CA LYS A 651 -7.22 13.20 4.44
C LYS A 651 -8.25 13.57 5.51
N ALA A 652 -8.84 12.56 6.16
CA ALA A 652 -9.89 12.72 7.17
C ALA A 652 -9.44 12.20 8.55
N ARG A 653 -9.96 12.81 9.62
CA ARG A 653 -9.72 12.36 11.01
C ARG A 653 -10.23 10.94 11.26
N TYR A 654 -11.43 10.64 10.77
CA TYR A 654 -12.06 9.32 10.87
C TYR A 654 -12.10 8.67 9.49
N THR A 655 -11.60 7.45 9.40
CA THR A 655 -11.56 6.63 8.17
C THR A 655 -11.23 5.19 8.55
N LEU A 656 -11.49 4.24 7.64
CA LEU A 656 -11.02 2.85 7.75
C LEU A 656 -9.71 2.61 6.98
N ASN A 657 -9.29 3.57 6.14
CA ASN A 657 -8.12 3.45 5.28
C ASN A 657 -6.96 4.31 5.81
N GLU A 658 -5.79 3.69 6.01
CA GLU A 658 -4.60 4.35 6.54
C GLU A 658 -4.05 5.46 5.61
N GLU A 659 -4.14 5.31 4.29
CA GLU A 659 -3.64 6.30 3.34
C GLU A 659 -4.44 7.61 3.41
N TRP A 660 -5.73 7.48 3.71
CA TRP A 660 -6.69 8.57 3.85
C TRP A 660 -6.75 9.15 5.28
N LEU A 661 -5.90 8.66 6.19
CA LEU A 661 -5.88 9.07 7.58
C LEU A 661 -5.14 10.40 7.77
N LEU A 662 -5.80 11.36 8.42
CA LEU A 662 -5.21 12.63 8.81
C LEU A 662 -4.27 12.44 10.02
N ARG A 663 -2.96 12.52 9.77
CA ARG A 663 -1.89 12.32 10.77
C ARG A 663 -1.44 13.62 11.45
N GLU A 664 -2.37 14.54 11.62
CA GLU A 664 -2.15 15.77 12.39
C GLU A 664 -3.12 15.86 13.56
N ASN A 665 -2.67 16.51 14.63
CA ASN A 665 -3.54 16.87 15.75
C ASN A 665 -4.14 18.24 15.47
N ILE A 666 -5.40 18.24 15.03
CA ILE A 666 -6.15 19.46 14.74
C ILE A 666 -7.26 19.57 15.77
N GLU A 667 -7.20 20.64 16.56
CA GLU A 667 -8.26 20.99 17.49
C GLU A 667 -9.46 21.51 16.70
N ALA A 668 -10.47 20.65 16.53
CA ALA A 668 -11.71 20.99 15.86
C ALA A 668 -12.85 21.08 16.86
N LYS A 669 -13.64 22.14 16.78
CA LYS A 669 -14.82 22.35 17.63
C LYS A 669 -16.08 22.28 16.76
N PRO A 670 -17.07 21.45 17.14
CA PRO A 670 -18.34 21.41 16.42
C PRO A 670 -19.07 22.75 16.59
N ARG A 671 -19.77 23.16 15.54
CA ARG A 671 -20.62 24.35 15.44
C ARG A 671 -21.98 23.94 14.91
N ASN A 672 -23.05 24.21 15.67
CA ASN A 672 -24.41 24.09 15.14
C ASN A 672 -24.81 25.41 14.48
N LEU A 673 -25.17 25.35 13.20
CA LEU A 673 -25.52 26.50 12.36
C LEU A 673 -27.02 26.47 12.07
N ASN A 674 -27.70 27.61 12.19
CA ASN A 674 -29.12 27.73 11.85
C ASN A 674 -29.25 28.28 10.43
N VAL A 675 -29.61 27.42 9.48
CA VAL A 675 -29.59 27.76 8.07
C VAL A 675 -31.00 27.82 7.52
N SER A 676 -31.30 28.85 6.74
CA SER A 676 -32.54 28.98 5.96
C SER A 676 -32.22 28.85 4.46
N PHE A 677 -33.11 28.25 3.68
CA PHE A 677 -32.94 28.15 2.22
C PHE A 677 -33.84 29.18 1.53
N GLN A 678 -33.27 30.26 1.05
CA GLN A 678 -34.01 31.34 0.39
C GLN A 678 -34.52 30.88 -0.98
N GLY A 679 -35.81 31.14 -1.27
CA GLY A 679 -36.44 30.82 -2.55
C GLY A 679 -37.19 29.48 -2.61
N CYS A 680 -37.07 28.61 -1.61
CA CYS A 680 -37.77 27.30 -1.57
C CYS A 680 -38.87 27.18 -0.50
N GLY A 681 -39.12 28.22 0.30
CA GLY A 681 -40.18 28.22 1.34
C GLY A 681 -39.99 27.18 2.45
N MET A 682 -38.75 26.72 2.68
CA MET A 682 -38.42 25.72 3.71
C MET A 682 -38.08 26.37 5.05
N ASP A 683 -38.50 25.74 6.14
CA ASP A 683 -38.15 26.15 7.51
C ASP A 683 -36.63 26.07 7.75
N SER A 684 -36.14 26.89 8.68
CA SER A 684 -34.72 26.88 9.07
C SER A 684 -34.32 25.55 9.71
N LEU A 685 -33.21 24.96 9.28
CA LEU A 685 -32.64 23.72 9.81
C LEU A 685 -31.36 24.00 10.61
N SER A 686 -31.17 23.24 11.70
CA SER A 686 -29.90 23.25 12.43
C SER A 686 -28.94 22.21 11.84
N VAL A 687 -27.79 22.64 11.35
CA VAL A 687 -26.78 21.80 10.68
C VAL A 687 -25.49 21.85 11.49
N ARG A 688 -24.95 20.68 11.84
CA ARG A 688 -23.67 20.58 12.54
C ARG A 688 -22.51 20.58 11.53
N ALA A 689 -21.59 21.53 11.70
CA ALA A 689 -20.32 21.61 10.98
C ALA A 689 -19.15 21.69 11.96
N MET A 690 -17.92 21.51 11.47
CA MET A 690 -16.70 21.73 12.26
C MET A 690 -16.17 23.12 11.96
N ASP A 691 -15.62 23.81 12.96
CA ASP A 691 -14.99 25.13 12.77
C ASP A 691 -13.81 25.12 11.78
N THR A 692 -13.23 23.94 11.56
CA THR A 692 -12.18 23.63 10.60
C THR A 692 -12.71 23.27 9.21
N ASP A 693 -14.01 23.21 8.97
CA ASP A 693 -14.55 22.96 7.63
C ASP A 693 -14.37 24.19 6.73
N THR A 694 -14.00 23.95 5.47
CA THR A 694 -14.10 24.94 4.38
C THR A 694 -15.56 25.27 4.09
N LEU A 695 -15.81 26.39 3.41
CA LEU A 695 -17.17 26.79 3.10
C LEU A 695 -17.82 25.90 2.04
N SER A 696 -17.05 25.35 1.10
CA SER A 696 -17.56 24.27 0.23
C SER A 696 -18.02 23.05 1.04
N GLN A 697 -17.23 22.58 2.01
CA GLN A 697 -17.63 21.47 2.88
C GLN A 697 -18.87 21.80 3.72
N VAL A 698 -18.99 23.04 4.20
CA VAL A 698 -20.19 23.51 4.93
C VAL A 698 -21.41 23.52 4.01
N LYS A 699 -21.28 24.04 2.79
CA LYS A 699 -22.35 24.01 1.78
C LYS A 699 -22.80 22.59 1.49
N GLU A 700 -21.87 21.63 1.33
CA GLU A 700 -22.19 20.21 1.14
C GLU A 700 -23.01 19.63 2.32
N LYS A 701 -22.58 19.90 3.57
CA LYS A 701 -23.30 19.45 4.78
C LYS A 701 -24.70 20.06 4.89
N ILE A 702 -24.85 21.32 4.48
CA ILE A 702 -26.16 22.01 4.45
C ILE A 702 -27.06 21.39 3.38
N LEU A 703 -26.57 21.23 2.15
CA LEU A 703 -27.31 20.60 1.06
C LEU A 703 -27.75 19.19 1.44
N GLU A 704 -26.89 18.43 2.10
CA GLU A 704 -27.22 17.11 2.63
C GLU A 704 -28.34 17.14 3.66
N ALA A 705 -28.38 18.14 4.54
CA ALA A 705 -29.44 18.28 5.54
C ALA A 705 -30.80 18.65 4.90
N PHE A 706 -30.82 19.57 3.93
CA PHE A 706 -32.03 20.01 3.23
C PHE A 706 -32.54 18.96 2.23
N CYS A 707 -31.65 18.34 1.49
CA CYS A 707 -31.96 17.38 0.42
C CYS A 707 -31.90 15.92 0.89
N LYS A 708 -31.87 15.65 2.20
CA LYS A 708 -31.71 14.31 2.79
C LYS A 708 -32.69 13.23 2.30
N ASN A 709 -33.84 13.64 1.79
CA ASN A 709 -34.92 12.77 1.29
C ASN A 709 -35.07 12.81 -0.24
N VAL A 710 -34.16 13.52 -0.91
CA VAL A 710 -34.16 13.73 -2.35
C VAL A 710 -32.96 12.96 -2.92
N PRO A 711 -33.12 12.23 -4.05
CA PRO A 711 -32.01 11.55 -4.72
C PRO A 711 -30.89 12.53 -5.12
N TYR A 712 -29.63 12.10 -5.06
CA TYR A 712 -28.48 13.00 -5.28
C TYR A 712 -28.48 13.68 -6.65
N SER A 713 -28.96 13.00 -7.70
CA SER A 713 -29.06 13.58 -9.05
C SER A 713 -29.92 14.85 -9.15
N GLN A 714 -30.78 15.11 -8.16
CA GLN A 714 -31.66 16.29 -8.12
C GLN A 714 -31.10 17.42 -7.23
N TRP A 715 -29.94 17.22 -6.60
CA TRP A 715 -29.37 18.22 -5.71
C TRP A 715 -28.78 19.39 -6.50
N PRO A 716 -28.95 20.65 -6.04
CA PRO A 716 -28.12 21.75 -6.50
C PRO A 716 -26.65 21.45 -6.26
N ARG A 717 -25.76 21.96 -7.12
CA ARG A 717 -24.33 21.83 -6.86
C ARG A 717 -23.85 22.86 -5.87
N VAL A 718 -22.73 22.52 -5.23
CA VAL A 718 -22.01 23.41 -4.31
C VAL A 718 -21.61 24.73 -4.97
N GLU A 719 -21.31 24.69 -6.27
CA GLU A 719 -20.95 25.85 -7.09
C GLU A 719 -22.17 26.73 -7.47
N ASP A 720 -23.37 26.16 -7.46
CA ASP A 720 -24.62 26.86 -7.82
C ASP A 720 -25.28 27.55 -6.61
N VAL A 721 -24.71 27.42 -5.42
CA VAL A 721 -25.26 27.98 -4.18
C VAL A 721 -24.27 28.93 -3.50
N ASP A 722 -24.77 30.07 -3.03
CA ASP A 722 -24.06 30.98 -2.15
C ASP A 722 -24.51 30.80 -0.71
N LEU A 723 -23.58 31.09 0.22
CA LEU A 723 -23.81 31.00 1.65
C LEU A 723 -23.56 32.37 2.28
N GLU A 724 -24.61 32.95 2.85
CA GLU A 724 -24.60 34.27 3.47
C GLU A 724 -24.74 34.14 4.99
N TRP A 725 -23.91 34.84 5.75
CA TRP A 725 -23.97 34.88 7.21
C TRP A 725 -24.51 36.22 7.71
N PHE A 726 -25.49 36.17 8.61
CA PHE A 726 -26.08 37.34 9.26
C PHE A 726 -25.43 37.54 10.63
N ALA A 727 -24.47 38.46 10.72
CA ALA A 727 -23.78 38.78 11.97
C ALA A 727 -24.68 39.61 12.90
N THR A 728 -25.51 40.48 12.31
CA THR A 728 -26.55 41.28 12.97
C THR A 728 -27.81 41.26 12.09
N SER A 729 -28.92 41.83 12.55
CA SER A 729 -30.14 41.94 11.73
C SER A 729 -29.99 42.86 10.51
N THR A 730 -28.89 43.62 10.41
CA THR A 730 -28.63 44.59 9.33
C THR A 730 -27.40 44.25 8.50
N ASP A 731 -26.44 43.50 9.05
CA ASP A 731 -25.17 43.19 8.39
C ASP A 731 -25.12 41.72 7.97
N SER A 732 -24.97 41.50 6.65
CA SER A 732 -24.81 40.18 6.05
C SER A 732 -23.54 40.10 5.22
N TYR A 733 -22.91 38.92 5.20
CA TYR A 733 -21.65 38.65 4.52
C TYR A 733 -21.73 37.37 3.69
N ILE A 734 -21.42 37.45 2.40
CA ILE A 734 -21.30 36.26 1.54
C ILE A 734 -19.95 35.58 1.83
N LEU A 735 -20.02 34.32 2.22
CA LEU A 735 -18.88 33.53 2.61
C LEU A 735 -18.29 32.80 1.39
N ARG A 736 -16.99 32.96 1.17
CA ARG A 736 -16.24 32.29 0.07
C ARG A 736 -14.99 31.59 0.58
N ASP A 737 -14.65 30.45 -0.04
CA ASP A 737 -13.45 29.67 0.27
C ASP A 737 -12.15 30.48 0.06
N LEU A 738 -12.19 31.44 -0.87
CA LEU A 738 -11.12 32.40 -1.10
C LEU A 738 -11.73 33.79 -1.28
N ASP A 739 -11.17 34.77 -0.58
CA ASP A 739 -11.52 36.18 -0.69
C ASP A 739 -10.28 37.05 -0.42
N ASP A 740 -10.45 38.37 -0.37
CA ASP A 740 -9.36 39.31 -0.10
C ASP A 740 -8.82 39.21 1.33
N THR A 741 -9.52 38.49 2.22
CA THR A 741 -9.12 38.28 3.62
C THR A 741 -8.34 36.99 3.82
N SER A 742 -8.21 36.13 2.80
CA SER A 742 -7.52 34.84 2.88
C SER A 742 -6.04 34.98 3.28
N VAL A 743 -5.64 34.19 4.27
CA VAL A 743 -4.28 34.20 4.82
C VAL A 743 -3.29 33.52 3.88
N VAL A 744 -2.12 34.13 3.66
CA VAL A 744 -1.01 33.53 2.90
C VAL A 744 0.06 33.02 3.88
N GLU A 745 0.39 31.73 3.81
CA GLU A 745 1.42 31.09 4.62
C GLU A 745 2.40 30.35 3.71
N ASP A 746 3.71 30.63 3.85
CA ASP A 746 4.80 30.03 3.06
C ASP A 746 4.62 30.12 1.52
N GLY A 747 4.04 31.24 1.06
CA GLY A 747 3.77 31.49 -0.37
C GLY A 747 2.49 30.80 -0.90
N ARG A 748 1.75 30.07 -0.05
CA ARG A 748 0.48 29.40 -0.40
C ARG A 748 -0.70 30.10 0.27
N LYS A 749 -1.85 30.17 -0.43
CA LYS A 749 -3.10 30.72 0.13
C LYS A 749 -3.83 29.64 0.92
N LYS A 750 -4.23 29.96 2.15
CA LYS A 750 -5.05 29.09 2.99
C LYS A 750 -6.52 29.25 2.63
N LEU A 751 -7.24 28.13 2.48
CA LEU A 751 -8.70 28.16 2.30
C LEU A 751 -9.39 28.70 3.56
N ASN A 752 -10.38 29.55 3.37
CA ASN A 752 -11.17 30.14 4.44
C ASN A 752 -12.10 29.10 5.07
N THR A 753 -12.17 29.09 6.40
CA THR A 753 -12.99 28.16 7.19
C THR A 753 -14.00 28.91 8.05
N LEU A 754 -14.92 28.21 8.73
CA LEU A 754 -15.81 28.83 9.72
C LEU A 754 -15.03 29.57 10.82
N ALA A 755 -13.88 29.03 11.23
CA ALA A 755 -12.98 29.67 12.20
C ALA A 755 -12.33 30.95 11.67
N HIS A 756 -12.05 31.03 10.36
CA HIS A 756 -11.50 32.24 9.71
C HIS A 756 -12.44 33.43 9.87
N TYR A 757 -13.73 33.23 9.58
CA TYR A 757 -14.77 34.24 9.75
C TYR A 757 -15.27 34.38 11.20
N LYS A 758 -14.74 33.58 12.14
CA LYS A 758 -15.10 33.59 13.57
C LYS A 758 -16.60 33.38 13.81
N ILE A 759 -17.22 32.50 13.03
CA ILE A 759 -18.66 32.24 13.11
C ILE A 759 -19.02 31.59 14.48
N PRO A 760 -19.95 32.17 15.26
CA PRO A 760 -20.30 31.67 16.58
C PRO A 760 -21.24 30.45 16.56
N GLU A 761 -21.39 29.79 17.71
CA GLU A 761 -22.40 28.74 17.91
C GLU A 761 -23.81 29.29 17.70
N GLY A 762 -24.65 28.59 16.93
CA GLY A 762 -26.03 29.00 16.66
C GLY A 762 -26.17 30.14 15.65
N ALA A 763 -25.11 30.48 14.90
CA ALA A 763 -25.13 31.53 13.89
C ALA A 763 -26.23 31.31 12.84
N SER A 764 -26.85 32.41 12.40
CA SER A 764 -27.88 32.40 11.35
C SER A 764 -27.26 32.58 9.97
N LEU A 765 -27.47 31.60 9.08
CA LEU A 765 -27.03 31.66 7.69
C LEU A 765 -28.22 31.49 6.74
N ALA A 766 -28.07 32.02 5.52
CA ALA A 766 -28.96 31.74 4.41
C ALA A 766 -28.19 31.12 3.24
N MET A 767 -28.78 30.11 2.63
CA MET A 767 -28.32 29.54 1.37
C MET A 767 -29.25 30.00 0.25
N SER A 768 -28.69 30.48 -0.85
CA SER A 768 -29.42 30.97 -2.02
C SER A 768 -28.76 30.46 -3.31
N LEU A 769 -29.55 30.34 -4.39
CA LEU A 769 -29.02 30.00 -5.72
C LEU A 769 -28.29 31.21 -6.33
N THR A 770 -27.15 30.99 -6.96
CA THR A 770 -26.33 32.06 -7.54
C THR A 770 -26.89 32.60 -8.85
N ASP A 771 -26.93 33.92 -9.01
CA ASP A 771 -27.18 34.56 -10.32
C ASP A 771 -25.90 34.49 -11.15
N LYS A 772 -25.97 33.80 -12.30
CA LYS A 772 -24.86 33.32 -13.17
C LYS A 772 -23.90 34.38 -13.77
N LYS A 773 -23.48 35.43 -13.05
CA LYS A 773 -22.63 36.50 -13.61
C LYS A 773 -21.17 36.54 -13.15
N ASP A 774 -20.78 35.83 -12.09
CA ASP A 774 -19.38 35.85 -11.62
C ASP A 774 -18.88 34.44 -11.22
N THR A 775 -18.57 33.58 -12.19
CA THR A 775 -17.96 32.27 -11.93
C THR A 775 -16.54 32.19 -12.51
N THR A 776 -15.56 32.63 -11.72
CA THR A 776 -14.13 32.46 -12.02
C THR A 776 -13.39 31.50 -11.06
N LEU A 777 -14.09 30.79 -10.17
CA LEU A 777 -13.45 29.82 -9.28
C LEU A 777 -13.56 28.39 -9.84
N SER A 778 -12.41 27.76 -10.09
CA SER A 778 -12.29 26.32 -10.34
C SER A 778 -12.73 25.51 -9.11
N ARG A 779 -13.21 24.28 -9.29
CA ARG A 779 -13.60 23.38 -8.20
C ARG A 779 -12.47 23.30 -7.17
N VAL A 780 -12.78 23.32 -5.87
CA VAL A 780 -11.75 23.23 -4.81
C VAL A 780 -10.87 21.99 -4.97
N LYS A 781 -11.44 20.89 -5.50
CA LYS A 781 -10.72 19.64 -5.84
C LYS A 781 -9.73 19.77 -7.01
N ASP A 782 -9.88 20.79 -7.86
CA ASP A 782 -9.00 21.07 -9.01
C ASP A 782 -7.94 22.14 -8.68
N LEU A 783 -7.89 22.61 -7.43
CA LEU A 783 -6.90 23.59 -6.98
C LEU A 783 -5.53 22.94 -6.78
N ASP A 784 -4.51 23.59 -7.35
CA ASP A 784 -3.12 23.17 -7.31
C ASP A 784 -2.57 23.16 -5.87
N THR A 785 -2.06 22.01 -5.42
CA THR A 785 -1.47 21.81 -4.08
C THR A 785 -0.21 22.64 -3.86
N GLU A 786 0.41 23.13 -4.94
CA GLU A 786 1.54 24.04 -4.87
C GLU A 786 1.14 25.46 -4.45
N LYS A 787 -0.12 25.85 -4.67
CA LYS A 787 -0.63 27.23 -4.47
C LYS A 787 -1.59 27.37 -3.31
N TYR A 788 -2.30 26.31 -2.95
CA TYR A 788 -3.35 26.34 -1.93
C TYR A 788 -3.17 25.22 -0.89
N PHE A 789 -3.59 25.47 0.35
CA PHE A 789 -3.64 24.45 1.40
C PHE A 789 -4.85 24.68 2.32
N HIS A 790 -5.29 23.64 3.02
CA HIS A 790 -6.38 23.72 4.00
C HIS A 790 -5.87 23.52 5.43
N LEU A 791 -5.68 22.26 5.84
CA LEU A 791 -5.29 21.88 7.19
C LEU A 791 -3.81 21.51 7.24
N VAL A 792 -3.37 20.71 6.26
CA VAL A 792 -2.00 20.20 6.17
C VAL A 792 -1.23 20.99 5.12
N LEU A 793 -0.02 21.44 5.46
CA LEU A 793 0.92 21.90 4.44
C LEU A 793 1.56 20.66 3.79
N PRO A 794 1.47 20.50 2.46
CA PRO A 794 2.23 19.46 1.76
C PRO A 794 3.72 19.62 2.06
N THR A 795 4.28 18.79 2.94
CA THR A 795 5.73 18.58 3.01
C THR A 795 6.13 17.73 1.81
N ASP A 796 7.02 18.23 0.97
CA ASP A 796 7.67 17.43 -0.07
C ASP A 796 8.34 16.23 0.59
N GLU A 797 7.74 15.03 0.46
CA GLU A 797 8.35 13.77 0.87
C GLU A 797 9.61 13.42 0.04
N SER A 798 10.02 14.29 -0.89
CA SER A 798 11.14 14.07 -1.81
C SER A 798 12.43 14.86 -1.50
N VAL A 799 12.47 15.71 -0.47
CA VAL A 799 13.67 16.51 -0.15
C VAL A 799 14.01 16.52 1.35
N GLU A 800 14.42 15.37 1.89
CA GLU A 800 15.14 15.31 3.17
C GLU A 800 16.67 15.19 2.99
N HIS A 801 17.26 15.86 2.00
CA HIS A 801 18.71 16.08 2.01
C HIS A 801 19.06 17.49 1.52
N LYS A 802 19.40 18.34 2.52
CA LYS A 802 20.13 19.63 2.47
C LYS A 802 19.29 20.91 2.50
N LYS A 803 19.55 21.69 3.57
CA LYS A 803 19.21 23.10 3.87
C LYS A 803 17.73 23.29 4.29
N SER A 804 17.36 24.08 5.29
CA SER A 804 17.99 25.18 6.02
C SER A 804 17.41 25.28 7.45
N HIS A 805 18.14 25.96 8.34
CA HIS A 805 17.84 26.13 9.76
C HIS A 805 16.66 27.08 10.08
N ARG A 806 15.62 27.13 9.23
CA ARG A 806 14.51 28.09 9.36
C ARG A 806 13.14 27.51 8.99
N GLN A 807 12.85 26.27 9.38
CA GLN A 807 11.47 25.78 9.37
C GLN A 807 10.90 25.70 10.79
N SER A 808 9.67 26.22 10.86
CA SER A 808 8.86 26.55 12.02
C SER A 808 8.71 25.41 13.04
N HIS A 809 8.53 25.81 14.29
CA HIS A 809 8.20 25.01 15.46
C HIS A 809 6.88 24.23 15.33
N ARG A 810 6.74 23.28 14.40
CA ARG A 810 5.65 22.28 14.43
C ARG A 810 6.20 20.94 14.91
N LYS A 811 5.95 20.66 16.18
CA LYS A 811 6.29 19.42 16.90
C LYS A 811 5.56 18.25 16.23
N LYS A 812 6.28 17.30 15.64
CA LYS A 812 5.69 16.09 15.03
C LYS A 812 5.61 14.98 16.09
N VAL A 813 4.38 14.62 16.46
CA VAL A 813 4.04 13.42 17.24
C VAL A 813 4.23 12.18 16.35
N LEU A 814 4.58 11.02 16.93
CA LEU A 814 4.73 9.76 16.20
C LEU A 814 3.47 9.45 15.36
N PRO A 815 3.58 9.30 14.02
CA PRO A 815 2.44 9.08 13.12
C PRO A 815 1.54 7.88 13.50
N GLU A 816 2.09 6.88 14.19
CA GLU A 816 1.43 5.64 14.59
C GLU A 816 0.37 5.85 15.68
N ILE A 817 0.43 6.94 16.46
CA ILE A 817 -0.56 7.23 17.51
C ILE A 817 -1.97 7.40 16.91
N TYR A 818 -2.03 7.89 15.67
CA TYR A 818 -3.30 8.12 14.97
C TYR A 818 -3.94 6.83 14.43
N LEU A 819 -3.24 5.69 14.41
CA LEU A 819 -3.83 4.40 14.01
C LEU A 819 -4.98 3.98 14.94
N THR A 820 -5.00 4.47 16.18
CA THR A 820 -6.12 4.28 17.12
C THR A 820 -7.44 4.86 16.59
N ARG A 821 -7.40 5.89 15.73
CA ARG A 821 -8.58 6.46 15.07
C ARG A 821 -9.22 5.49 14.06
N LEU A 822 -8.41 4.64 13.40
CA LEU A 822 -8.91 3.56 12.54
C LEU A 822 -9.69 2.53 13.35
N LEU A 823 -9.16 2.15 14.52
CA LEU A 823 -9.82 1.22 15.44
C LEU A 823 -11.13 1.79 15.99
N SER A 824 -11.15 3.08 16.35
CA SER A 824 -12.36 3.79 16.77
C SER A 824 -13.41 3.78 15.66
N THR A 825 -13.04 4.21 14.45
CA THR A 825 -13.93 4.22 13.28
C THR A 825 -14.48 2.82 12.97
N LYS A 826 -13.62 1.79 13.02
CA LYS A 826 -14.02 0.40 12.83
C LYS A 826 -14.99 -0.06 13.92
N GLY A 827 -14.72 0.25 15.19
CA GLY A 827 -15.61 -0.07 16.31
C GLY A 827 -17.02 0.50 16.14
N THR A 828 -17.13 1.76 15.73
CA THR A 828 -18.42 2.44 15.49
C THR A 828 -19.20 1.83 14.34
N LEU A 829 -18.52 1.44 13.26
CA LEU A 829 -19.15 0.90 12.05
C LEU A 829 -19.42 -0.61 12.10
N GLN A 830 -18.87 -1.33 13.09
CA GLN A 830 -18.86 -2.78 13.14
C GLN A 830 -20.26 -3.41 13.07
N LYS A 831 -21.25 -2.83 13.76
CA LYS A 831 -22.61 -3.36 13.76
C LYS A 831 -23.25 -3.31 12.37
N PHE A 832 -23.14 -2.18 11.67
CA PHE A 832 -23.69 -2.03 10.30
C PHE A 832 -23.01 -2.99 9.32
N LEU A 833 -21.71 -3.22 9.49
CA LEU A 833 -20.96 -4.20 8.71
C LEU A 833 -21.45 -5.64 8.98
N ASP A 834 -21.64 -6.00 10.24
CA ASP A 834 -22.14 -7.33 10.63
C ASP A 834 -23.56 -7.56 10.09
N ASP A 835 -24.42 -6.56 10.17
CA ASP A 835 -25.80 -6.62 9.66
C ASP A 835 -25.81 -6.78 8.13
N LEU A 836 -24.92 -6.08 7.42
CA LEU A 836 -24.73 -6.23 5.97
C LEU A 836 -24.21 -7.62 5.59
N PHE A 837 -23.17 -8.12 6.26
CA PHE A 837 -22.60 -9.43 5.94
C PHE A 837 -23.58 -10.55 6.25
N LYS A 838 -24.35 -10.44 7.34
CA LYS A 838 -25.46 -11.35 7.62
C LYS A 838 -26.54 -11.26 6.55
N ALA A 839 -26.92 -10.06 6.11
CA ALA A 839 -27.93 -9.91 5.06
C ALA A 839 -27.47 -10.54 3.72
N ILE A 840 -26.18 -10.45 3.37
CA ILE A 840 -25.61 -11.05 2.15
C ILE A 840 -25.48 -12.58 2.27
N LEU A 841 -25.07 -13.08 3.44
CA LEU A 841 -24.71 -14.49 3.69
C LEU A 841 -25.79 -15.24 4.48
N SER A 842 -27.05 -14.80 4.41
CA SER A 842 -28.20 -15.49 5.00
C SER A 842 -29.22 -15.86 3.94
N ILE A 843 -29.92 -16.96 4.20
CA ILE A 843 -31.02 -17.41 3.38
C ILE A 843 -32.31 -17.07 4.11
N ARG A 844 -33.21 -16.41 3.40
CA ARG A 844 -34.55 -16.12 3.86
C ARG A 844 -35.46 -17.29 3.50
N ASP A 845 -36.12 -17.87 4.50
CA ASP A 845 -37.02 -19.01 4.30
C ASP A 845 -38.23 -18.66 3.41
N ASP A 846 -38.64 -17.38 3.40
CA ASP A 846 -39.77 -16.89 2.60
C ASP A 846 -39.43 -16.62 1.13
N LYS A 847 -38.16 -16.30 0.82
CA LYS A 847 -37.67 -16.02 -0.54
C LYS A 847 -36.23 -16.50 -0.71
N PRO A 848 -36.01 -17.81 -0.93
CA PRO A 848 -34.67 -18.34 -1.13
C PRO A 848 -34.05 -17.85 -2.45
N PRO A 849 -32.72 -17.66 -2.53
CA PRO A 849 -32.04 -17.22 -3.74
C PRO A 849 -31.94 -18.36 -4.78
N VAL A 850 -33.05 -18.62 -5.50
CA VAL A 850 -33.18 -19.74 -6.45
C VAL A 850 -32.09 -19.77 -7.52
N ALA A 851 -31.66 -18.60 -8.01
CA ALA A 851 -30.60 -18.51 -9.00
C ALA A 851 -29.22 -18.93 -8.46
N VAL A 852 -28.94 -18.65 -7.18
CA VAL A 852 -27.70 -19.07 -6.52
C VAL A 852 -27.68 -20.58 -6.35
N LYS A 853 -28.80 -21.15 -5.85
CA LYS A 853 -28.96 -22.61 -5.72
C LYS A 853 -28.76 -23.31 -7.07
N TYR A 854 -29.52 -22.88 -8.09
CA TYR A 854 -29.45 -23.46 -9.42
C TYR A 854 -28.03 -23.41 -10.01
N PHE A 855 -27.33 -22.29 -9.85
CA PHE A 855 -25.98 -22.14 -10.38
C PHE A 855 -24.92 -22.94 -9.59
N PHE A 856 -25.07 -23.03 -8.26
CA PHE A 856 -24.15 -23.82 -7.43
C PHE A 856 -24.33 -25.31 -7.68
N ASP A 857 -25.56 -25.80 -7.82
CA ASP A 857 -25.85 -27.19 -8.21
C ASP A 857 -25.25 -27.50 -9.58
N PHE A 858 -25.34 -26.56 -10.54
CA PHE A 858 -24.68 -26.69 -11.84
C PHE A 858 -23.15 -26.83 -11.70
N LEU A 859 -22.49 -26.01 -10.88
CA LEU A 859 -21.04 -26.11 -10.66
C LEU A 859 -20.64 -27.46 -10.04
N GLU A 860 -21.43 -27.95 -9.09
CA GLU A 860 -21.22 -29.26 -8.44
C GLU A 860 -21.39 -30.40 -9.45
N GLU A 861 -22.46 -30.38 -10.24
CA GLU A 861 -22.71 -31.38 -11.31
C GLU A 861 -21.57 -31.39 -12.34
N GLN A 862 -21.06 -30.21 -12.74
CA GLN A 862 -19.96 -30.13 -13.70
C GLN A 862 -18.62 -30.61 -13.12
N ALA A 863 -18.39 -30.42 -11.83
CA ALA A 863 -17.23 -30.95 -11.13
C ALA A 863 -17.29 -32.48 -11.00
N GLU A 864 -18.45 -33.02 -10.64
CA GLU A 864 -18.70 -34.47 -10.52
C GLU A 864 -18.47 -35.19 -11.86
N LYS A 865 -19.04 -34.66 -12.96
CA LYS A 865 -18.85 -35.20 -14.31
C LYS A 865 -17.38 -35.29 -14.76
N ARG A 866 -16.50 -34.50 -14.14
CA ARG A 866 -15.06 -34.43 -14.47
C ARG A 866 -14.18 -35.08 -13.39
N GLY A 867 -14.78 -35.74 -12.41
CA GLY A 867 -14.05 -36.42 -11.33
C GLY A 867 -13.32 -35.47 -10.38
N ILE A 868 -13.74 -34.22 -10.26
CA ILE A 868 -13.15 -33.25 -9.34
C ILE A 868 -13.77 -33.48 -7.95
N THR A 869 -13.04 -34.17 -7.08
CA THR A 869 -13.49 -34.53 -5.72
C THR A 869 -13.00 -33.57 -4.63
N ASP A 870 -12.14 -32.61 -4.97
CA ASP A 870 -11.56 -31.64 -4.03
C ASP A 870 -12.59 -30.57 -3.61
N PRO A 871 -13.03 -30.54 -2.32
CA PRO A 871 -14.01 -29.55 -1.85
C PRO A 871 -13.51 -28.11 -1.93
N ASP A 872 -12.19 -27.89 -1.84
CA ASP A 872 -11.61 -26.56 -1.94
C ASP A 872 -11.81 -25.97 -3.33
N THR A 873 -11.72 -26.81 -4.37
CA THR A 873 -11.93 -26.40 -5.75
C THR A 873 -13.37 -25.91 -5.95
N LEU A 874 -14.36 -26.64 -5.43
CA LEU A 874 -15.77 -26.24 -5.46
C LEU A 874 -16.03 -24.95 -4.70
N HIS A 875 -15.44 -24.81 -3.50
CA HIS A 875 -15.53 -23.57 -2.72
C HIS A 875 -14.95 -22.37 -3.49
N ILE A 876 -13.82 -22.55 -4.17
CA ILE A 876 -13.19 -21.52 -5.00
C ILE A 876 -14.10 -21.15 -6.18
N TRP A 877 -14.72 -22.12 -6.86
CA TRP A 877 -15.64 -21.85 -7.97
C TRP A 877 -16.87 -21.06 -7.52
N LYS A 878 -17.48 -21.44 -6.40
CA LYS A 878 -18.60 -20.70 -5.79
C LYS A 878 -18.20 -19.27 -5.43
N THR A 879 -17.02 -19.11 -4.81
CA THR A 879 -16.49 -17.80 -4.39
C THR A 879 -16.17 -16.90 -5.59
N ASN A 880 -15.53 -17.44 -6.62
CA ASN A 880 -15.16 -16.72 -7.84
C ASN A 880 -16.37 -16.37 -8.72
N SER A 881 -17.49 -17.10 -8.60
CA SER A 881 -18.68 -16.88 -9.43
C SER A 881 -19.67 -15.87 -8.86
N LEU A 882 -19.88 -15.87 -7.54
CA LEU A 882 -20.88 -15.00 -6.89
C LEU A 882 -20.24 -13.92 -5.98
N PRO A 883 -19.61 -14.23 -4.83
CA PRO A 883 -19.02 -13.22 -3.95
C PRO A 883 -18.09 -12.23 -4.65
N LEU A 884 -17.10 -12.73 -5.41
CA LEU A 884 -16.08 -11.86 -5.99
C LEU A 884 -16.55 -11.09 -7.23
N ARG A 885 -17.51 -11.63 -7.98
CA ARG A 885 -17.99 -11.03 -9.24
C ARG A 885 -19.18 -10.10 -9.05
N PHE A 886 -20.11 -10.49 -8.18
CA PHE A 886 -21.32 -9.73 -7.92
C PHE A 886 -21.18 -8.91 -6.64
N TRP A 887 -21.06 -9.56 -5.47
CA TRP A 887 -21.12 -8.86 -4.19
C TRP A 887 -19.99 -7.84 -3.98
N VAL A 888 -18.74 -8.21 -4.25
CA VAL A 888 -17.61 -7.27 -4.17
C VAL A 888 -17.79 -6.09 -5.13
N ASN A 889 -18.34 -6.33 -6.32
CA ASN A 889 -18.58 -5.26 -7.29
C ASN A 889 -19.66 -4.28 -6.81
N ILE A 890 -20.73 -4.78 -6.20
CA ILE A 890 -21.78 -3.95 -5.60
C ILE A 890 -21.27 -3.20 -4.37
N LEU A 891 -20.55 -3.88 -3.46
CA LEU A 891 -19.97 -3.29 -2.26
C LEU A 891 -19.03 -2.13 -2.58
N LYS A 892 -18.19 -2.27 -3.62
CA LYS A 892 -17.28 -1.21 -4.05
C LYS A 892 -17.98 -0.11 -4.85
N ASN A 893 -19.12 -0.37 -5.46
CA ASN A 893 -19.81 0.58 -6.34
C ASN A 893 -21.27 0.77 -5.92
N PRO A 894 -21.51 1.39 -4.75
CA PRO A 894 -22.87 1.61 -4.25
C PRO A 894 -23.73 2.49 -5.16
N GLN A 895 -23.10 3.36 -5.97
CA GLN A 895 -23.77 4.19 -6.97
C GLN A 895 -24.39 3.39 -8.13
N PHE A 896 -24.13 2.07 -8.22
CA PHE A 896 -24.86 1.20 -9.12
C PHE A 896 -26.26 0.88 -8.61
N VAL A 897 -26.47 0.94 -7.29
CA VAL A 897 -27.72 0.55 -6.63
C VAL A 897 -28.50 1.77 -6.15
N PHE A 898 -27.81 2.78 -5.66
CA PHE A 898 -28.40 3.98 -5.08
C PHE A 898 -28.03 5.22 -5.88
N ASP A 899 -28.94 6.19 -5.92
CA ASP A 899 -28.66 7.51 -6.45
C ASP A 899 -27.97 8.37 -5.38
N ILE A 900 -26.66 8.14 -5.22
CA ILE A 900 -25.80 8.78 -4.24
C ILE A 900 -24.51 9.27 -4.89
N ASP A 901 -23.89 10.28 -4.28
CA ASP A 901 -22.52 10.64 -4.58
C ASP A 901 -21.54 9.68 -3.92
N LYS A 902 -20.68 9.06 -4.72
CA LYS A 902 -19.59 8.22 -4.22
C LYS A 902 -18.35 9.11 -4.06
N THR A 903 -18.18 9.65 -2.86
CA THR A 903 -16.96 10.37 -2.50
C THR A 903 -15.75 9.43 -2.41
N ASP A 904 -14.55 9.97 -2.60
CA ASP A 904 -13.30 9.21 -2.53
C ASP A 904 -13.10 8.56 -1.14
N HIS A 905 -13.55 9.24 -0.07
CA HIS A 905 -13.51 8.69 1.28
C HIS A 905 -14.42 7.46 1.45
N ILE A 906 -15.62 7.48 0.86
CA ILE A 906 -16.54 6.34 0.86
C ILE A 906 -15.91 5.19 0.06
N ASP A 907 -15.31 5.46 -1.11
CA ASP A 907 -14.58 4.45 -1.88
C ASP A 907 -13.45 3.79 -1.10
N ALA A 908 -12.66 4.61 -0.39
CA ALA A 908 -11.54 4.16 0.43
C ALA A 908 -12.01 3.23 1.55
N CYS A 909 -13.08 3.60 2.27
CA CYS A 909 -13.67 2.78 3.33
C CYS A 909 -14.32 1.50 2.80
N LEU A 910 -15.10 1.59 1.72
CA LEU A 910 -15.75 0.43 1.09
C LEU A 910 -14.73 -0.53 0.49
N SER A 911 -13.57 -0.05 0.02
CA SER A 911 -12.48 -0.90 -0.44
C SER A 911 -11.86 -1.73 0.69
N VAL A 912 -11.73 -1.17 1.89
CA VAL A 912 -11.29 -1.91 3.08
C VAL A 912 -12.32 -2.97 3.48
N ILE A 913 -13.61 -2.60 3.50
CA ILE A 913 -14.72 -3.51 3.81
C ILE A 913 -14.83 -4.64 2.80
N ALA A 914 -14.73 -4.33 1.50
CA ALA A 914 -14.73 -5.32 0.44
C ALA A 914 -13.54 -6.28 0.56
N GLN A 915 -12.35 -5.79 0.95
CA GLN A 915 -11.21 -6.66 1.20
C GLN A 915 -11.45 -7.61 2.39
N ALA A 916 -12.08 -7.13 3.47
CA ALA A 916 -12.47 -7.99 4.59
C ALA A 916 -13.49 -9.07 4.16
N PHE A 917 -14.44 -8.73 3.29
CA PHE A 917 -15.38 -9.69 2.70
C PHE A 917 -14.65 -10.76 1.85
N ILE A 918 -13.66 -10.35 1.03
CA ILE A 918 -12.82 -11.26 0.25
C ILE A 918 -12.04 -12.21 1.15
N ASP A 919 -11.42 -11.69 2.22
CA ASP A 919 -10.62 -12.48 3.16
C ASP A 919 -11.51 -13.47 3.97
N ALA A 920 -12.78 -13.12 4.19
CA ALA A 920 -13.80 -14.00 4.78
C ALA A 920 -14.24 -15.14 3.85
N CYS A 921 -14.20 -14.95 2.53
CA CYS A 921 -14.48 -16.02 1.57
C CYS A 921 -13.25 -16.91 1.28
N SER A 922 -12.05 -16.51 1.73
CA SER A 922 -10.81 -17.25 1.49
C SER A 922 -10.67 -18.50 2.37
N LEU A 923 -10.08 -19.55 1.82
CA LEU A 923 -9.73 -20.79 2.53
C LEU A 923 -8.35 -20.70 3.23
N SER A 924 -7.48 -19.77 2.82
CA SER A 924 -6.11 -19.68 3.35
C SER A 924 -6.06 -18.99 4.70
N ASP A 925 -5.30 -19.53 5.65
CA ASP A 925 -5.08 -18.89 6.95
C ASP A 925 -4.36 -17.54 6.82
N LEU A 926 -4.78 -16.58 7.64
CA LEU A 926 -4.26 -15.23 7.61
C LEU A 926 -2.91 -15.20 8.35
N GLN A 927 -1.81 -15.28 7.61
CA GLN A 927 -0.48 -15.08 8.19
C GLN A 927 -0.25 -13.58 8.44
N LEU A 928 -0.34 -13.19 9.71
CA LEU A 928 -0.18 -11.80 10.14
C LEU A 928 1.22 -11.59 10.73
N GLY A 929 1.89 -10.54 10.24
CA GLY A 929 3.18 -10.08 10.73
C GLY A 929 3.22 -8.56 10.83
N LYS A 930 4.37 -8.01 11.23
CA LYS A 930 4.55 -6.55 11.36
C LYS A 930 4.37 -5.81 10.03
N ASP A 931 4.67 -6.47 8.90
CA ASP A 931 4.59 -5.91 7.55
C ASP A 931 3.24 -6.20 6.86
N SER A 932 2.26 -6.76 7.59
CA SER A 932 0.93 -6.99 7.04
C SER A 932 0.18 -5.67 6.82
N PRO A 933 -0.54 -5.50 5.69
CA PRO A 933 -1.34 -4.30 5.44
C PRO A 933 -2.33 -3.99 6.56
N THR A 934 -2.46 -2.70 6.92
CA THR A 934 -3.31 -2.24 8.03
C THR A 934 -4.79 -2.62 7.86
N ASN A 935 -5.30 -2.64 6.62
CA ASN A 935 -6.67 -3.09 6.34
C ASN A 935 -6.91 -4.57 6.74
N LYS A 936 -5.89 -5.44 6.60
CA LYS A 936 -5.95 -6.84 7.07
C LYS A 936 -5.84 -6.95 8.58
N LEU A 937 -4.98 -6.13 9.20
CA LEU A 937 -4.84 -6.10 10.66
C LEU A 937 -6.12 -5.61 11.35
N LEU A 938 -6.85 -4.68 10.73
CA LEU A 938 -8.05 -4.05 11.29
C LEU A 938 -9.21 -5.03 11.54
N TYR A 939 -9.37 -6.02 10.65
CA TYR A 939 -10.45 -7.02 10.69
C TYR A 939 -9.98 -8.44 11.00
N ALA A 940 -8.68 -8.63 11.26
CA ALA A 940 -8.05 -9.94 11.51
C ALA A 940 -8.79 -10.81 12.54
N LYS A 941 -9.36 -10.19 13.58
CA LYS A 941 -10.05 -10.89 14.67
C LYS A 941 -11.43 -11.41 14.25
N GLU A 942 -12.12 -10.72 13.34
CA GLU A 942 -13.47 -11.04 12.90
C GLU A 942 -13.50 -12.02 11.71
N ILE A 943 -12.45 -12.03 10.87
CA ILE A 943 -12.36 -12.91 9.68
C ILE A 943 -12.69 -14.39 9.98
N PRO A 944 -12.18 -15.02 11.06
CA PRO A 944 -12.51 -16.42 11.36
C PRO A 944 -14.00 -16.67 11.61
N GLU A 945 -14.72 -15.72 12.22
CA GLU A 945 -16.16 -15.84 12.43
C GLU A 945 -16.93 -15.63 11.12
N TYR A 946 -16.52 -14.67 10.28
CA TYR A 946 -17.13 -14.52 8.96
C TYR A 946 -16.90 -15.74 8.06
N ARG A 947 -15.74 -16.39 8.13
CA ARG A 947 -15.48 -17.66 7.42
C ARG A 947 -16.47 -18.75 7.81
N LYS A 948 -16.79 -18.89 9.10
CA LYS A 948 -17.81 -19.84 9.57
C LYS A 948 -19.18 -19.53 9.00
N ILE A 949 -19.53 -18.24 8.88
CA ILE A 949 -20.80 -17.81 8.26
C ILE A 949 -20.82 -18.17 6.78
N VAL A 950 -19.75 -17.92 6.02
CA VAL A 950 -19.64 -18.30 4.60
C VAL A 950 -19.76 -19.81 4.42
N GLN A 951 -19.05 -20.60 5.22
CA GLN A 951 -19.12 -22.06 5.18
C GLN A 951 -20.53 -22.57 5.48
N ARG A 952 -21.21 -21.99 6.48
CA ARG A 952 -22.59 -22.32 6.81
C ARG A 952 -23.54 -21.96 5.66
N TYR A 953 -23.36 -20.79 5.05
CA TYR A 953 -24.16 -20.34 3.90
C TYR A 953 -24.04 -21.31 2.72
N TYR A 954 -22.82 -21.71 2.33
CA TYR A 954 -22.63 -22.69 1.26
C TYR A 954 -23.19 -24.06 1.60
N LYS A 955 -23.09 -24.48 2.86
CA LYS A 955 -23.71 -25.72 3.32
C LYS A 955 -25.23 -25.66 3.24
N GLN A 956 -25.85 -24.57 3.70
CA GLN A 956 -27.30 -24.40 3.63
C GLN A 956 -27.82 -24.38 2.19
N ILE A 957 -27.10 -23.74 1.25
CA ILE A 957 -27.45 -23.81 -0.18
C ILE A 957 -27.34 -25.24 -0.71
N HIS A 958 -26.29 -25.97 -0.35
CA HIS A 958 -26.14 -27.36 -0.76
C HIS A 958 -27.30 -28.23 -0.23
N ASP A 959 -27.67 -28.06 1.04
CA ASP A 959 -28.74 -28.80 1.72
C ASP A 959 -30.16 -28.43 1.22
N MET A 960 -30.32 -27.33 0.47
CA MET A 960 -31.61 -26.97 -0.15
C MET A 960 -32.04 -28.02 -1.20
N PRO A 961 -33.35 -28.25 -1.39
CA PRO A 961 -33.84 -29.17 -2.40
C PRO A 961 -33.34 -28.75 -3.80
N PRO A 962 -32.96 -29.72 -4.66
CA PRO A 962 -32.51 -29.43 -6.01
C PRO A 962 -33.66 -28.80 -6.82
N LEU A 963 -33.34 -27.76 -7.59
CA LEU A 963 -34.30 -27.06 -8.43
C LEU A 963 -34.43 -27.75 -9.78
N SER A 964 -35.66 -27.98 -10.24
CA SER A 964 -35.91 -28.47 -11.58
C SER A 964 -35.62 -27.38 -12.63
N GLU A 965 -35.26 -27.81 -13.85
CA GLU A 965 -35.02 -26.88 -14.95
C GLU A 965 -36.28 -26.11 -15.34
N GLN A 966 -37.46 -26.70 -15.13
CA GLN A 966 -38.76 -26.05 -15.35
C GLN A 966 -39.04 -24.92 -14.36
N GLU A 967 -38.77 -25.12 -13.07
CA GLU A 967 -38.94 -24.09 -12.03
C GLU A 967 -38.03 -22.90 -12.28
N MET A 968 -36.76 -23.15 -12.61
CA MET A 968 -35.81 -22.09 -12.92
C MET A 968 -36.20 -21.34 -14.19
N ASN A 969 -36.63 -22.03 -15.24
CA ASN A 969 -37.09 -21.40 -16.47
C ASN A 969 -38.35 -20.55 -16.21
N ALA A 970 -39.27 -21.00 -15.37
CA ALA A 970 -40.44 -20.21 -14.98
C ALA A 970 -40.05 -18.90 -14.27
N HIS A 971 -39.09 -18.95 -13.35
CA HIS A 971 -38.54 -17.77 -12.68
C HIS A 971 -37.87 -16.80 -13.68
N LEU A 972 -37.03 -17.33 -14.59
CA LEU A 972 -36.39 -16.52 -15.64
C LEU A 972 -37.40 -15.92 -16.62
N ALA A 973 -38.48 -16.64 -16.95
CA ALA A 973 -39.58 -16.17 -17.78
C ALA A 973 -40.33 -15.00 -17.13
N GLU A 974 -40.49 -15.04 -15.82
CA GLU A 974 -41.11 -13.97 -15.03
C GLU A 974 -40.25 -12.71 -15.05
N GLU A 975 -38.95 -12.83 -14.74
CA GLU A 975 -38.01 -11.70 -14.80
C GLU A 975 -37.89 -11.11 -16.22
N SER A 976 -37.89 -11.97 -17.26
CA SER A 976 -37.89 -11.54 -18.66
C SER A 976 -39.16 -10.76 -19.02
N ARG A 977 -40.32 -11.14 -18.48
CA ARG A 977 -41.61 -10.47 -18.72
C ARG A 977 -41.67 -9.12 -17.99
N LYS A 978 -41.15 -9.06 -16.77
CA LYS A 978 -41.15 -7.88 -15.91
C LYS A 978 -40.44 -6.69 -16.54
N TYR A 979 -39.35 -6.92 -17.27
CA TYR A 979 -38.48 -5.86 -17.81
C TYR A 979 -38.34 -5.86 -19.35
N ARG A 980 -39.21 -6.58 -20.06
CA ARG A 980 -39.12 -6.79 -21.52
C ARG A 980 -38.97 -5.50 -22.35
N ASN A 981 -39.64 -4.43 -21.92
CA ASN A 981 -39.75 -3.17 -22.66
C ASN A 981 -38.84 -2.06 -22.11
N GLU A 982 -37.96 -2.38 -21.16
CA GLU A 982 -37.06 -1.40 -20.53
C GLU A 982 -35.84 -1.03 -21.40
N PHE A 983 -35.52 -1.85 -22.41
CA PHE A 983 -34.33 -1.69 -23.23
C PHE A 983 -34.65 -1.73 -24.73
N ASN A 984 -34.00 -0.86 -25.50
CA ASN A 984 -34.03 -0.89 -26.95
C ASN A 984 -33.09 -2.00 -27.48
N THR A 985 -33.67 -3.17 -27.76
CA THR A 985 -32.94 -4.32 -28.29
C THR A 985 -32.36 -4.06 -29.68
N ASN A 986 -32.99 -3.23 -30.52
CA ASN A 986 -32.50 -2.93 -31.87
C ASN A 986 -31.16 -2.17 -31.83
N VAL A 987 -30.98 -1.24 -30.89
CA VAL A 987 -29.70 -0.54 -30.70
C VAL A 987 -28.62 -1.53 -30.24
N ALA A 988 -28.96 -2.45 -29.32
CA ALA A 988 -28.02 -3.51 -28.91
C ALA A 988 -27.64 -4.41 -30.10
N MET A 989 -28.61 -4.81 -30.93
CA MET A 989 -28.37 -5.62 -32.13
C MET A 989 -27.47 -4.90 -33.13
N ALA A 990 -27.69 -3.60 -33.36
CA ALA A 990 -26.86 -2.79 -34.25
C ALA A 990 -25.41 -2.70 -33.75
N GLU A 991 -25.20 -2.52 -32.44
CA GLU A 991 -23.86 -2.52 -31.85
C GLU A 991 -23.19 -3.91 -31.92
N ILE A 992 -23.94 -5.00 -31.72
CA ILE A 992 -23.43 -6.38 -31.92
C ILE A 992 -23.03 -6.60 -33.38
N TYR A 993 -23.86 -6.13 -34.31
CA TYR A 993 -23.60 -6.25 -35.74
C TYR A 993 -22.29 -5.56 -36.15
N LYS A 994 -21.86 -4.48 -35.49
CA LYS A 994 -20.54 -3.88 -35.75
C LYS A 994 -19.39 -4.87 -35.51
N TYR A 995 -19.49 -5.72 -34.49
CA TYR A 995 -18.52 -6.80 -34.28
C TYR A 995 -18.64 -7.88 -35.36
N ALA A 996 -19.87 -8.25 -35.71
CA ALA A 996 -20.13 -9.25 -36.75
C ALA A 996 -19.57 -8.83 -38.12
N LYS A 997 -19.75 -7.56 -38.49
CA LYS A 997 -19.18 -6.95 -39.70
C LYS A 997 -17.66 -6.92 -39.66
N ARG A 998 -17.08 -6.51 -38.53
CA ARG A 998 -15.62 -6.41 -38.36
C ARG A 998 -14.90 -7.75 -38.51
N TYR A 999 -15.52 -8.84 -38.03
CA TYR A 999 -14.93 -10.18 -38.05
C TYR A 999 -15.64 -11.14 -39.01
N ARG A 1000 -16.26 -10.58 -40.08
CA ARG A 1000 -17.07 -11.32 -41.06
C ARG A 1000 -16.37 -12.59 -41.55
N SER A 1001 -15.14 -12.47 -42.05
CA SER A 1001 -14.39 -13.59 -42.65
C SER A 1001 -14.15 -14.74 -41.67
N GLN A 1002 -13.85 -14.42 -40.41
CA GLN A 1002 -13.53 -15.40 -39.38
C GLN A 1002 -14.80 -16.11 -38.89
N ILE A 1003 -15.90 -15.36 -38.76
CA ILE A 1003 -17.21 -15.91 -38.40
C ILE A 1003 -17.69 -16.86 -39.50
N VAL A 1004 -17.61 -16.44 -40.77
CA VAL A 1004 -17.98 -17.27 -41.92
C VAL A 1004 -17.16 -18.57 -41.95
N ALA A 1005 -15.84 -18.49 -41.81
CA ALA A 1005 -14.97 -19.67 -41.77
C ALA A 1005 -15.29 -20.61 -40.60
N ALA A 1006 -15.61 -20.07 -39.42
CA ALA A 1006 -15.99 -20.86 -38.25
C ALA A 1006 -17.37 -21.54 -38.43
N LEU A 1007 -18.32 -20.86 -39.06
CA LEU A 1007 -19.63 -21.42 -39.40
C LEU A 1007 -19.54 -22.52 -40.47
N ASP A 1008 -18.58 -22.42 -41.38
CA ASP A 1008 -18.30 -23.45 -42.39
C ASP A 1008 -17.62 -24.69 -41.80
N ALA A 1009 -16.72 -24.48 -40.82
CA ALA A 1009 -15.99 -25.54 -40.15
C ALA A 1009 -16.89 -26.40 -39.23
N ASN A 1010 -17.96 -25.84 -38.67
CA ASN A 1010 -18.85 -26.56 -37.79
C ASN A 1010 -19.92 -27.34 -38.59
N PRO A 1011 -20.04 -28.68 -38.42
CA PRO A 1011 -20.90 -29.52 -39.25
C PRO A 1011 -22.40 -29.21 -39.09
N THR A 1012 -22.82 -28.77 -37.90
CA THR A 1012 -24.24 -28.46 -37.61
C THR A 1012 -24.67 -27.15 -38.25
N THR A 1013 -23.81 -26.13 -38.21
CA THR A 1013 -24.06 -24.82 -38.82
C THR A 1013 -24.00 -24.86 -40.35
N LYS A 1014 -23.11 -25.69 -40.90
CA LYS A 1014 -23.04 -25.98 -42.34
C LYS A 1014 -24.30 -26.68 -42.86
N ARG A 1015 -24.78 -27.71 -42.15
CA ARG A 1015 -26.01 -28.44 -42.52
C ARG A 1015 -27.25 -27.53 -42.52
N THR A 1016 -27.27 -26.52 -41.66
CA THR A 1016 -28.38 -25.57 -41.51
C THR A 1016 -28.21 -24.29 -42.35
N GLN A 1017 -27.17 -24.22 -43.17
CA GLN A 1017 -26.87 -23.11 -44.09
C GLN A 1017 -26.81 -21.75 -43.39
N LEU A 1018 -26.31 -21.72 -42.14
CA LEU A 1018 -26.29 -20.49 -41.32
C LEU A 1018 -25.30 -19.44 -41.83
N GLN A 1019 -24.25 -19.88 -42.52
CA GLN A 1019 -23.31 -18.99 -43.23
C GLN A 1019 -24.02 -18.15 -44.28
N HIS A 1020 -24.78 -18.76 -45.19
CA HIS A 1020 -25.50 -18.03 -46.24
C HIS A 1020 -26.50 -17.03 -45.65
N LYS A 1021 -27.20 -17.41 -44.57
CA LYS A 1021 -28.10 -16.48 -43.86
C LYS A 1021 -27.34 -15.32 -43.20
N PHE A 1022 -26.14 -15.56 -42.68
CA PHE A 1022 -25.30 -14.49 -42.14
C PHE A 1022 -24.80 -13.54 -43.23
N GLU A 1023 -24.42 -14.05 -44.39
CA GLU A 1023 -24.03 -13.22 -45.52
C GLU A 1023 -25.21 -12.41 -46.08
N GLN A 1024 -26.42 -12.99 -46.10
CA GLN A 1024 -27.65 -12.29 -46.46
C GLN A 1024 -27.91 -11.09 -45.53
N VAL A 1025 -27.71 -11.26 -44.22
CA VAL A 1025 -27.80 -10.14 -43.25
C VAL A 1025 -26.81 -9.04 -43.60
N ILE A 1026 -25.58 -9.39 -43.98
CA ILE A 1026 -24.57 -8.39 -44.33
C ILE A 1026 -24.94 -7.66 -45.62
N ALA A 1027 -25.44 -8.38 -46.64
CA ALA A 1027 -25.88 -7.78 -47.90
C ALA A 1027 -27.02 -6.77 -47.69
N LEU A 1028 -27.99 -7.08 -46.82
CA LEU A 1028 -29.11 -6.19 -46.49
C LEU A 1028 -28.68 -4.97 -45.67
N MET A 1029 -27.68 -5.12 -44.81
CA MET A 1029 -27.17 -4.05 -43.93
C MET A 1029 -26.16 -3.12 -44.62
N GLU A 1030 -25.61 -3.49 -45.78
CA GLU A 1030 -24.58 -2.73 -46.52
C GLU A 1030 -25.12 -2.03 -47.78
N ASP A 1031 -26.42 -2.15 -48.09
CA ASP A 1031 -27.10 -1.50 -49.22
C ASP A 1031 -26.49 -1.84 -50.61
N ASN A 1032 -26.20 -3.11 -50.85
CA ASN A 1032 -25.77 -3.62 -52.17
C ASN A 1032 -26.85 -4.50 -52.83
N ILE A 1033 -28.08 -3.98 -52.99
CA ILE A 1033 -29.18 -4.71 -53.65
C ILE A 1033 -28.96 -4.91 -55.17
N TYR A 1034 -27.81 -4.56 -55.76
CA TYR A 1034 -27.57 -4.75 -57.20
C TYR A 1034 -26.45 -5.71 -57.63
N GLU A 1035 -25.82 -6.49 -56.74
CA GLU A 1035 -24.76 -7.45 -57.18
C GLU A 1035 -24.96 -8.93 -56.81
N SER A 1036 -26.02 -9.32 -56.11
CA SER A 1036 -26.22 -10.73 -55.71
C SER A 1036 -27.46 -11.40 -56.31
N CYS A 1037 -27.87 -10.99 -57.52
CA CYS A 1037 -28.83 -11.71 -58.36
C CYS A 1037 -28.38 -11.70 -59.82
N SER A 1038 -27.18 -12.24 -60.06
CA SER A 1038 -26.78 -12.73 -61.37
C SER A 1038 -25.74 -13.83 -61.20
N GLU A 1039 -26.18 -14.99 -60.74
CA GLU A 1039 -25.69 -16.28 -61.22
C GLU A 1039 -26.70 -17.34 -60.76
N ALA A 1040 -27.64 -17.61 -61.67
CA ALA A 1040 -28.44 -18.83 -61.69
C ALA A 1040 -27.65 -19.96 -62.33
#